data_AF-U2WEE5-F1
#
_entry.id   AF-U2WEE5-F1
#
_cell.length_a   1.000
_cell.length_b   1.000
_cell.length_c   1.000
_cell.angle_alpha   90.00
_cell.angle_beta   90.00
_cell.angle_gamma   90.00
#
_symmetry.space_group_name_H-M   'P 1'
#
loop_
_entity.id
_entity.type
_entity.pdbx_description
1 polymer ?
#
loop_
_entity_poly.entity_id
_entity_poly.type
_entity_poly.pdbx_seq_one_letter_code
_entity_poly.pdbx_strand_id
1 'polypeptide(L)'
;MKELIEKVPNVSELKKSQVFYKYYLNKEKLNDENIKYVFCHFVEIEMSKLLKNYVYKKPSNISNDKVKRIFEYQSLKKLIENKLLNKLDTYIRNCGKYSFYLQDGEIATSDFIVGNRQNEAFLRNIIGVSSAAYFSLRNILETENENDITGKMRGKTVKNKKGEEKYISGEIDKLYDNNKQNEVKKNLKMFYSYDFNMNSKKEIEDFFSNIDEAISSIRHGIVHFNLELEGKDIFTFKNIVPSQISKKMFHDEINEKKLKLKIFKQLNSANVFRYLEKYKILNYLNRTRFEFVNKNIPFVPSFTKLYSRIDDLKNSLCIYWKIPKANDNNKTKEITDAQIYLLKNIYYSEFLNYFMSNNGNFFEIIKEIIELNKNDKRNLKTGFYKLQKFENLQEKTPKEYLANIQSFYMIDAGNKDEEEKDAYIDFIQKIFLKGFMTYLANNGRLSLMYIGNDEQINTSLAEKKQEFDKFLKKYEQNNNIKIPYEINEFLREIKLGNILKYTERLNMFYLILKLLNHKELTNLKGSLEKYQSANKEEAFSDQLELINLLNLDNNRVTEDFELEADEIGKFLDFNGNKVKDNKELKKFDTNKIYFDGENIIKHRAFYNIKKYGMLNLLEKISDEAKYKISIEELKNYSNKKNEIEKNHTNQENLHRKYARPRKDEKFNDEDYKKYEKAIRNIQQYTHLKNKVEFNELNLLQSLLLRILHRLVGYTSIWERDLRFRLKGEFPENQYIEEIFNFNNSKNVKYKNGQIVEKYISFYKELYKDDTEKISIYSDKKVKELKKEKKDLYIRNYIAHFNYIPNAEISLLEVLENLRKLLSYDRKLKNAIMKSIVDILKEYGFVVTFKIEKDKKIRIESLKSEEVVHLKKLKLKDNDKKKEPIKTYRNSKELCELVKVMFEYKMKEKKSEN
;
A
#
# COMPACT_ATOMS: atom_id res chain seq x y z
N MET A 1 50.28 -0.12 29.22
CA MET A 1 50.26 -1.51 28.70
C MET A 1 51.64 -2.13 28.70
N LYS A 2 52.67 -1.48 28.14
CA LYS A 2 54.05 -2.01 28.12
C LYS A 2 54.58 -2.37 29.53
N GLU A 3 54.47 -1.45 30.48
CA GLU A 3 54.84 -1.70 31.89
C GLU A 3 54.02 -2.84 32.54
N LEU A 4 52.76 -3.05 32.13
CA LEU A 4 51.94 -4.14 32.64
C LEU A 4 52.40 -5.50 32.11
N ILE A 5 52.81 -5.55 30.83
CA ILE A 5 53.37 -6.75 30.21
C ILE A 5 54.72 -7.08 30.86
N GLU A 6 55.53 -6.08 31.18
CA GLU A 6 56.80 -6.27 31.90
C GLU A 6 56.57 -6.78 33.33
N LYS A 7 55.54 -6.27 34.04
CA LYS A 7 55.17 -6.74 35.39
C LYS A 7 54.51 -8.12 35.40
N VAL A 8 53.76 -8.47 34.34
CA VAL A 8 53.05 -9.74 34.22
C VAL A 8 53.23 -10.30 32.80
N PRO A 9 54.37 -10.94 32.50
CA PRO A 9 54.69 -11.38 31.13
C PRO A 9 53.83 -12.57 30.66
N ASN A 10 53.33 -13.38 31.59
CA ASN A 10 52.63 -14.65 31.29
C ASN A 10 51.10 -14.53 31.30
N VAL A 11 50.53 -13.47 30.71
CA VAL A 11 49.06 -13.32 30.55
C VAL A 11 48.63 -13.90 29.21
N SER A 12 47.53 -14.69 29.18
CA SER A 12 47.01 -15.19 27.91
C SER A 12 46.60 -14.06 26.97
N GLU A 13 46.82 -14.23 25.66
CA GLU A 13 46.58 -13.17 24.66
C GLU A 13 45.15 -12.62 24.68
N LEU A 14 44.13 -13.46 24.96
CA LEU A 14 42.75 -12.99 25.12
C LEU A 14 42.57 -12.11 26.37
N LYS A 15 43.11 -12.53 27.52
CA LYS A 15 43.01 -11.75 28.77
C LYS A 15 43.76 -10.42 28.65
N LYS A 16 44.95 -10.47 28.03
CA LYS A 16 45.75 -9.30 27.67
C LYS A 16 44.94 -8.33 26.79
N SER A 17 44.21 -8.87 25.82
CA SER A 17 43.34 -8.09 24.92
C SER A 17 42.16 -7.43 25.64
N GLN A 18 41.48 -8.15 26.52
CA GLN A 18 40.38 -7.62 27.34
C GLN A 18 40.85 -6.50 28.27
N VAL A 19 42.02 -6.67 28.90
CA VAL A 19 42.65 -5.66 29.76
C VAL A 19 43.04 -4.43 28.95
N PHE A 20 43.68 -4.61 27.79
CA PHE A 20 44.03 -3.51 26.90
C PHE A 20 42.80 -2.70 26.47
N TYR A 21 41.75 -3.38 26.00
CA TYR A 21 40.50 -2.74 25.59
C TYR A 21 39.85 -1.91 26.70
N LYS A 22 39.81 -2.45 27.94
CA LYS A 22 39.11 -1.81 29.06
C LYS A 22 39.88 -0.66 29.70
N TYR A 23 41.21 -0.77 29.81
CA TYR A 23 42.00 0.13 30.66
C TYR A 23 42.98 1.03 29.90
N TYR A 24 43.42 0.64 28.69
CA TYR A 24 44.55 1.30 28.01
C TYR A 24 44.19 1.88 26.63
N LEU A 25 43.23 1.28 25.91
CA LEU A 25 42.89 1.68 24.54
C LEU A 25 42.50 3.17 24.40
N ASN A 26 41.87 3.75 25.42
CA ASN A 26 41.43 5.15 25.41
C ASN A 26 42.47 6.15 25.96
N LYS A 27 43.63 5.67 26.42
CA LYS A 27 44.65 6.48 27.12
C LYS A 27 46.02 6.47 26.42
N GLU A 28 46.28 5.49 25.56
CA GLU A 28 47.57 5.36 24.87
C GLU A 28 47.50 5.81 23.41
N LYS A 29 48.61 6.38 22.92
CA LYS A 29 48.78 6.65 21.48
C LYS A 29 48.93 5.33 20.73
N LEU A 30 48.11 5.12 19.70
CA LEU A 30 48.11 3.87 18.93
C LEU A 30 49.25 3.81 17.90
N ASN A 31 49.83 2.63 17.74
CA ASN A 31 50.80 2.26 16.72
C ASN A 31 50.52 0.83 16.21
N ASP A 32 51.27 0.37 15.21
CA ASP A 32 51.06 -0.94 14.58
C ASP A 32 51.28 -2.13 15.52
N GLU A 33 51.99 -1.95 16.63
CA GLU A 33 52.26 -3.00 17.61
C GLU A 33 51.17 -3.08 18.67
N ASN A 34 50.79 -1.94 19.29
CA ASN A 34 49.83 -1.94 20.39
C ASN A 34 48.39 -2.14 19.92
N ILE A 35 48.04 -1.75 18.69
CA ILE A 35 46.70 -1.97 18.14
C ILE A 35 46.39 -3.46 18.02
N LYS A 36 47.41 -4.31 17.82
CA LYS A 36 47.25 -5.77 17.71
C LYS A 36 46.62 -6.36 18.97
N TYR A 37 46.85 -5.75 20.13
CA TYR A 37 46.31 -6.23 21.39
C TYR A 37 44.79 -6.16 21.47
N VAL A 38 44.08 -5.39 20.64
CA VAL A 38 42.60 -5.32 20.73
C VAL A 38 41.88 -6.47 20.01
N PHE A 39 42.52 -7.11 19.02
CA PHE A 39 41.80 -7.97 18.07
C PHE A 39 41.29 -9.29 18.67
N CYS A 40 42.02 -9.90 19.60
CA CYS A 40 41.58 -11.16 20.24
C CYS A 40 40.22 -10.98 20.92
N HIS A 41 40.00 -9.86 21.61
CA HIS A 41 38.72 -9.56 22.25
C HIS A 41 37.60 -9.32 21.23
N PHE A 42 37.87 -8.62 20.12
CA PHE A 42 36.88 -8.40 19.07
C PHE A 42 36.41 -9.70 18.41
N VAL A 43 37.35 -10.62 18.14
CA VAL A 43 37.05 -11.96 17.60
C VAL A 43 36.22 -12.78 18.60
N GLU A 44 36.62 -12.78 19.88
CA GLU A 44 35.90 -13.47 20.95
C GLU A 44 34.45 -12.98 21.06
N ILE A 45 34.21 -11.66 21.07
CA ILE A 45 32.86 -11.09 21.13
C ILE A 45 31.98 -11.58 19.97
N GLU A 46 32.50 -11.64 18.75
CA GLU A 46 31.71 -12.10 17.60
C GLU A 46 31.43 -13.61 17.65
N MET A 47 32.37 -14.41 18.12
CA MET A 47 32.16 -15.84 18.37
C MET A 47 31.09 -16.06 19.46
N SER A 48 31.20 -15.35 20.59
CA SER A 48 30.24 -15.37 21.69
C SER A 48 28.82 -14.97 21.24
N LYS A 49 28.70 -13.99 20.33
CA LYS A 49 27.41 -13.64 19.70
C LYS A 49 26.87 -14.73 18.78
N LEU A 50 27.73 -15.43 18.03
CA LEU A 50 27.30 -16.56 17.21
C LEU A 50 26.78 -17.71 18.09
N LEU A 51 27.51 -18.06 19.15
CA LEU A 51 27.06 -19.06 20.13
C LEU A 51 25.72 -18.67 20.76
N LYS A 52 25.58 -17.42 21.21
CA LYS A 52 24.32 -16.92 21.78
C LYS A 52 23.16 -17.07 20.82
N ASN A 53 23.33 -16.74 19.53
CA ASN A 53 22.23 -16.71 18.57
C ASN A 53 21.92 -18.06 17.91
N TYR A 54 22.91 -18.96 17.80
CA TYR A 54 22.77 -20.22 17.05
C TYR A 54 22.83 -21.48 17.93
N VAL A 55 23.34 -21.37 19.16
CA VAL A 55 23.47 -22.48 20.12
C VAL A 55 22.57 -22.24 21.33
N TYR A 56 22.79 -21.15 22.08
CA TYR A 56 22.08 -20.93 23.35
C TYR A 56 20.64 -20.45 23.19
N LYS A 57 20.39 -19.53 22.25
CA LYS A 57 19.04 -19.05 21.90
C LYS A 57 18.64 -19.51 20.51
N LYS A 58 18.98 -20.74 20.15
CA LYS A 58 18.74 -21.30 18.82
C LYS A 58 17.25 -21.20 18.47
N PRO A 59 16.86 -20.42 17.46
CA PRO A 59 15.50 -20.40 16.96
C PRO A 59 15.11 -21.77 16.40
N SER A 60 13.86 -22.20 16.61
CA SER A 60 13.34 -23.49 16.15
C SER A 60 13.43 -23.71 14.64
N ASN A 61 13.53 -22.64 13.85
CA ASN A 61 13.62 -22.65 12.39
C ASN A 61 15.06 -22.78 11.84
N ILE A 62 16.08 -22.96 12.68
CA ILE A 62 17.47 -23.15 12.25
C ILE A 62 17.84 -24.64 12.27
N SER A 63 18.16 -25.19 11.10
CA SER A 63 18.59 -26.59 10.97
C SER A 63 20.00 -26.83 11.54
N ASN A 64 20.25 -28.06 12.01
CA ASN A 64 21.56 -28.46 12.51
C ASN A 64 22.65 -28.36 11.42
N ASP A 65 22.33 -28.63 10.16
CA ASP A 65 23.28 -28.50 9.06
C ASP A 65 23.67 -27.05 8.75
N LYS A 66 22.79 -26.09 9.06
CA LYS A 66 23.13 -24.67 8.98
C LYS A 66 24.11 -24.28 10.08
N VAL A 67 23.95 -24.84 11.28
CA VAL A 67 24.89 -24.65 12.40
C VAL A 67 26.27 -25.22 12.02
N LYS A 68 26.32 -26.45 11.49
CA LYS A 68 27.57 -27.07 10.99
C LYS A 68 28.29 -26.20 9.97
N ARG A 69 27.58 -25.66 8.97
CA ARG A 69 28.16 -24.74 7.97
C ARG A 69 28.71 -23.43 8.55
N ILE A 70 28.15 -22.94 9.64
CA ILE A 70 28.60 -21.70 10.29
C ILE A 70 29.84 -21.95 11.15
N PHE A 71 29.90 -23.09 11.85
CA PHE A 71 30.94 -23.42 12.82
C PHE A 71 32.06 -24.31 12.28
N GLU A 72 31.98 -24.76 11.02
CA GLU A 72 33.13 -25.34 10.31
C GLU A 72 34.28 -24.33 10.30
N TYR A 73 35.50 -24.77 10.60
CA TYR A 73 36.61 -23.88 10.98
C TYR A 73 36.91 -22.81 9.92
N GLN A 74 37.02 -23.18 8.65
CA GLN A 74 37.32 -22.22 7.58
C GLN A 74 36.16 -21.26 7.35
N SER A 75 34.93 -21.77 7.36
CA SER A 75 33.71 -20.96 7.26
C SER A 75 33.59 -19.98 8.43
N LEU A 76 33.85 -20.42 9.66
CA LEU A 76 33.78 -19.60 10.87
C LEU A 76 34.82 -18.48 10.85
N LYS A 77 36.07 -18.81 10.51
CA LYS A 77 37.16 -17.84 10.36
C LYS A 77 36.76 -16.75 9.37
N LYS A 78 36.32 -17.13 8.18
CA LYS A 78 35.92 -16.17 7.14
C LYS A 78 34.66 -15.39 7.53
N LEU A 79 33.75 -16.00 8.26
CA LEU A 79 32.53 -15.35 8.75
C LEU A 79 32.83 -14.24 9.77
N ILE A 80 33.74 -14.49 10.72
CA ILE A 80 34.15 -13.51 11.72
C ILE A 80 34.91 -12.36 11.05
N GLU A 81 35.86 -12.67 10.15
CA GLU A 81 36.58 -11.67 9.36
C GLU A 81 35.61 -10.74 8.62
N ASN A 82 34.69 -11.30 7.82
CA ASN A 82 33.70 -10.53 7.09
C ASN A 82 32.76 -9.72 8.00
N LYS A 83 32.46 -10.20 9.21
CA LYS A 83 31.64 -9.46 10.19
C LYS A 83 32.37 -8.24 10.74
N LEU A 84 33.66 -8.37 11.03
CA LEU A 84 34.49 -7.25 11.52
C LEU A 84 34.70 -6.23 10.41
N LEU A 85 35.01 -6.66 9.18
CA LEU A 85 35.09 -5.78 8.00
C LEU A 85 33.78 -5.01 7.78
N ASN A 86 32.63 -5.70 7.80
CA ASN A 86 31.32 -5.04 7.65
C ASN A 86 31.08 -3.98 8.74
N LYS A 87 31.57 -4.18 9.98
CA LYS A 87 31.43 -3.18 11.05
C LYS A 87 32.31 -1.96 10.81
N LEU A 88 33.54 -2.18 10.36
CA LEU A 88 34.47 -1.11 9.98
C LEU A 88 33.90 -0.29 8.81
N ASP A 89 33.43 -0.95 7.76
CA ASP A 89 32.77 -0.27 6.63
C ASP A 89 31.56 0.56 7.08
N THR A 90 30.76 0.04 8.02
CA THR A 90 29.62 0.77 8.60
C THR A 90 30.07 1.97 9.41
N TYR A 91 31.17 1.85 10.15
CA TYR A 91 31.75 2.95 10.92
C TYR A 91 32.18 4.10 10.02
N ILE A 92 32.91 3.81 8.94
CA ILE A 92 33.34 4.82 7.96
C ILE A 92 32.14 5.52 7.32
N ARG A 93 31.10 4.77 6.93
CA ARG A 93 29.85 5.36 6.43
C ARG A 93 29.18 6.27 7.47
N ASN A 94 29.18 5.90 8.74
CA ASN A 94 28.64 6.74 9.79
C ASN A 94 29.44 8.04 9.94
N CYS A 95 30.78 7.99 9.85
CA CYS A 95 31.61 9.19 9.83
C CYS A 95 31.20 10.14 8.70
N GLY A 96 31.10 9.62 7.47
CA GLY A 96 30.66 10.43 6.33
C GLY A 96 29.24 10.95 6.48
N LYS A 97 28.30 10.12 6.97
CA LYS A 97 26.94 10.57 7.29
C LYS A 97 26.96 11.76 8.25
N TYR A 98 27.63 11.63 9.38
CA TYR A 98 27.61 12.67 10.42
C TYR A 98 28.33 13.93 9.95
N SER A 99 29.37 13.82 9.11
CA SER A 99 30.04 14.98 8.52
C SER A 99 29.14 15.86 7.64
N PHE A 100 28.02 15.34 7.14
CA PHE A 100 27.04 16.15 6.41
C PHE A 100 26.04 16.87 7.29
N TYR A 101 25.73 16.31 8.47
CA TYR A 101 24.59 16.74 9.25
C TYR A 101 24.95 17.45 10.56
N LEU A 102 26.15 17.21 11.08
CA LEU A 102 26.61 17.75 12.35
C LEU A 102 27.60 18.88 12.12
N GLN A 103 27.49 19.92 12.94
CA GLN A 103 28.51 20.97 13.04
C GLN A 103 29.68 20.54 13.92
N ASP A 104 30.80 21.26 13.82
CA ASP A 104 31.96 21.01 14.65
C ASP A 104 31.61 21.14 16.14
N GLY A 105 31.88 20.09 16.91
CA GLY A 105 31.55 20.01 18.34
C GLY A 105 30.21 19.33 18.66
N GLU A 106 29.37 19.04 17.67
CA GLU A 106 28.13 18.29 17.89
C GLU A 106 28.37 16.78 17.97
N ILE A 107 27.52 16.09 18.74
CA ILE A 107 27.54 14.63 18.90
C ILE A 107 26.24 14.05 18.38
N ALA A 108 26.33 12.95 17.62
CA ALA A 108 25.17 12.21 17.14
C ALA A 108 24.36 11.60 18.31
N THR A 109 23.33 12.31 18.78
CA THR A 109 22.44 11.84 19.85
C THR A 109 21.44 10.81 19.33
N SER A 110 20.84 10.06 20.26
CA SER A 110 19.79 9.07 19.96
C SER A 110 18.61 9.70 19.21
N ASP A 111 18.16 10.88 19.64
CA ASP A 111 17.01 11.57 19.05
C ASP A 111 17.26 11.97 17.59
N PHE A 112 18.44 12.54 17.32
CA PHE A 112 18.88 12.88 15.97
C PHE A 112 18.92 11.65 15.04
N ILE A 113 19.44 10.52 15.53
CA ILE A 113 19.51 9.27 14.76
C ILE A 113 18.11 8.72 14.45
N VAL A 114 17.20 8.76 15.43
CA VAL A 114 15.82 8.28 15.29
C VAL A 114 15.05 9.15 14.31
N GLY A 115 15.11 10.48 14.46
CA GLY A 115 14.42 11.42 13.58
C GLY A 115 14.82 11.25 12.11
N ASN A 116 16.13 11.22 11.82
CA ASN A 116 16.63 10.98 10.46
C ASN A 116 16.18 9.65 9.87
N ARG A 117 16.20 8.58 10.69
CA ARG A 117 15.74 7.26 10.24
C ARG A 117 14.26 7.26 9.91
N GLN A 118 13.44 7.93 10.72
CA GLN A 118 12.00 8.05 10.48
C GLN A 118 11.72 8.85 9.21
N ASN A 119 12.40 9.97 9.01
CA ASN A 119 12.30 10.81 7.81
C ASN A 119 12.59 10.00 6.53
N GLU A 120 13.77 9.38 6.45
CA GLU A 120 14.13 8.59 5.27
C GLU A 120 13.20 7.40 5.04
N ALA A 121 12.72 6.75 6.12
CA ALA A 121 11.80 5.62 6.01
C ALA A 121 10.43 6.05 5.46
N PHE A 122 9.94 7.23 5.88
CA PHE A 122 8.73 7.82 5.33
C PHE A 122 8.90 8.15 3.85
N LEU A 123 9.95 8.88 3.47
CA LEU A 123 10.24 9.24 2.08
C LEU A 123 10.29 7.99 1.17
N ARG A 124 10.95 6.91 1.62
CA ARG A 124 10.99 5.65 0.86
C ARG A 124 9.63 5.01 0.62
N ASN A 125 8.64 5.21 1.49
CA ASN A 125 7.27 4.71 1.24
C ASN A 125 6.60 5.47 0.07
N ILE A 126 7.01 6.71 -0.19
CA ILE A 126 6.47 7.56 -1.26
C ILE A 126 7.04 7.17 -2.64
N ILE A 127 8.09 6.34 -2.73
CA ILE A 127 8.61 5.83 -4.01
C ILE A 127 7.50 5.16 -4.83
N GLY A 128 6.55 4.46 -4.19
CA GLY A 128 5.41 3.85 -4.89
C GLY A 128 4.50 4.82 -5.59
N VAL A 129 4.36 6.02 -5.04
CA VAL A 129 3.52 7.07 -5.63
C VAL A 129 4.11 7.52 -6.96
N SER A 130 5.37 7.97 -6.98
CA SER A 130 6.00 8.45 -8.22
C SER A 130 6.16 7.33 -9.25
N SER A 131 6.47 6.11 -8.81
CA SER A 131 6.67 4.96 -9.70
C SER A 131 5.35 4.53 -10.36
N ALA A 132 4.28 4.34 -9.58
CA ALA A 132 2.98 3.97 -10.13
C ALA A 132 2.42 5.07 -11.04
N ALA A 133 2.58 6.33 -10.66
CA ALA A 133 2.17 7.46 -11.49
C ALA A 133 2.95 7.51 -12.82
N TYR A 134 4.26 7.28 -12.78
CA TYR A 134 5.09 7.16 -13.98
C TYR A 134 4.62 6.05 -14.92
N PHE A 135 4.29 4.87 -14.40
CA PHE A 135 3.80 3.78 -15.23
C PHE A 135 2.43 4.06 -15.82
N SER A 136 1.52 4.67 -15.06
CA SER A 136 0.23 5.12 -15.60
C SER A 136 0.42 6.17 -16.70
N LEU A 137 1.37 7.10 -16.54
CA LEU A 137 1.71 8.08 -17.59
C LEU A 137 2.22 7.39 -18.87
N ARG A 138 3.07 6.36 -18.75
CA ARG A 138 3.52 5.57 -19.89
C ARG A 138 2.36 4.85 -20.59
N ASN A 139 1.42 4.29 -19.82
CA ASN A 139 0.25 3.63 -20.37
C ASN A 139 -0.66 4.63 -21.11
N ILE A 140 -0.88 5.82 -20.54
CA ILE A 140 -1.68 6.89 -21.19
C ILE A 140 -1.10 7.22 -22.57
N LEU A 141 0.22 7.35 -22.67
CA LEU A 141 0.94 7.72 -23.89
C LEU A 141 1.13 6.56 -24.87
N GLU A 142 0.90 5.31 -24.46
CA GLU A 142 1.20 4.10 -25.22
C GLU A 142 2.62 4.12 -25.82
N THR A 143 3.59 4.54 -25.00
CA THR A 143 4.97 4.73 -25.42
C THR A 143 5.73 3.40 -25.48
N GLU A 144 6.39 3.15 -26.60
CA GLU A 144 7.25 1.98 -26.82
C GLU A 144 8.71 2.26 -26.48
N ASN A 145 9.04 3.44 -25.97
CA ASN A 145 10.42 3.79 -25.62
C ASN A 145 10.96 2.82 -24.55
N GLU A 146 11.98 2.04 -24.88
CA GLU A 146 12.63 1.14 -23.92
C GLU A 146 13.34 1.89 -22.78
N ASN A 147 13.65 3.16 -23.01
CA ASN A 147 14.31 4.02 -22.04
C ASN A 147 13.30 4.82 -21.19
N ASP A 148 13.82 5.38 -20.11
CA ASP A 148 13.11 6.34 -19.25
C ASP A 148 12.65 7.57 -20.04
N ILE A 149 11.38 7.93 -19.89
CA ILE A 149 10.72 9.07 -20.55
C ILE A 149 10.65 10.32 -19.67
N THR A 150 11.07 10.24 -18.41
CA THR A 150 11.01 11.38 -17.48
C THR A 150 11.84 12.57 -17.99
N GLY A 151 11.26 13.77 -17.93
CA GLY A 151 11.88 15.03 -18.37
C GLY A 151 11.92 15.24 -19.89
N LYS A 152 11.16 14.42 -20.65
CA LYS A 152 11.19 14.37 -22.13
C LYS A 152 9.81 14.56 -22.78
N MET A 153 8.82 15.11 -22.05
CA MET A 153 7.50 15.38 -22.63
C MET A 153 7.58 16.38 -23.79
N ARG A 154 8.37 17.45 -23.62
CA ARG A 154 8.57 18.51 -24.60
C ARG A 154 9.73 18.22 -25.55
N GLY A 155 9.55 18.61 -26.81
CA GLY A 155 10.65 18.66 -27.77
C GLY A 155 11.68 19.73 -27.39
N LYS A 156 12.94 19.52 -27.79
CA LYS A 156 14.05 20.42 -27.47
C LYS A 156 14.92 20.64 -28.69
N THR A 157 15.23 21.90 -28.98
CA THR A 157 16.24 22.26 -29.99
C THR A 157 17.62 22.24 -29.35
N VAL A 158 18.54 21.48 -29.92
CA VAL A 158 19.91 21.33 -29.41
C VAL A 158 20.89 21.66 -30.52
N LYS A 159 21.94 22.43 -30.21
CA LYS A 159 23.04 22.68 -31.15
C LYS A 159 23.97 21.47 -31.21
N ASN A 160 24.23 20.97 -32.41
CA ASN A 160 25.19 19.88 -32.61
C ASN A 160 26.64 20.40 -32.52
N LYS A 161 27.62 19.49 -32.57
CA LYS A 161 29.06 19.85 -32.53
C LYS A 161 29.53 20.74 -33.69
N LYS A 162 28.74 20.86 -34.77
CA LYS A 162 28.99 21.71 -35.94
C LYS A 162 28.26 23.07 -35.86
N GLY A 163 27.54 23.34 -34.77
CA GLY A 163 26.78 24.58 -34.57
C GLY A 163 25.37 24.58 -35.17
N GLU A 164 24.95 23.51 -35.85
CA GLU A 164 23.62 23.41 -36.45
C GLU A 164 22.57 23.10 -35.39
N GLU A 165 21.43 23.78 -35.46
CA GLU A 165 20.29 23.53 -34.59
C GLU A 165 19.52 22.29 -35.06
N LYS A 166 19.46 21.27 -34.20
CA LYS A 166 18.68 20.05 -34.43
C LYS A 166 17.55 19.97 -33.43
N TYR A 167 16.33 19.86 -33.93
CA TYR A 167 15.16 19.57 -33.09
C TYR A 167 15.15 18.09 -32.69
N ILE A 168 14.94 17.82 -31.40
CA ILE A 168 14.76 16.49 -30.84
C ILE A 168 13.31 16.41 -30.36
N SER A 169 12.51 15.55 -31.01
CA SER A 169 11.11 15.33 -30.67
C SER A 169 10.94 14.80 -29.24
N GLY A 170 10.04 15.43 -28.51
CA GLY A 170 9.55 14.97 -27.21
C GLY A 170 8.54 13.83 -27.36
N GLU A 171 8.11 13.27 -26.23
CA GLU A 171 7.09 12.22 -26.22
C GLU A 171 5.74 12.72 -26.73
N ILE A 172 5.40 13.99 -26.49
CA ILE A 172 4.17 14.59 -27.02
C ILE A 172 4.26 14.81 -28.52
N ASP A 173 5.43 15.19 -29.06
CA ASP A 173 5.60 15.30 -30.53
C ASP A 173 5.32 13.96 -31.21
N LYS A 174 5.90 12.88 -30.68
CA LYS A 174 5.71 11.51 -31.22
C LYS A 174 4.26 11.06 -31.21
N LEU A 175 3.45 11.53 -30.26
CA LEU A 175 2.02 11.23 -30.22
C LEU A 175 1.30 11.80 -31.46
N TYR A 176 1.68 13.01 -31.89
CA TYR A 176 1.11 13.62 -33.09
C TYR A 176 1.71 13.01 -34.35
N ASP A 177 3.02 12.77 -34.37
CA ASP A 177 3.73 12.19 -35.51
C ASP A 177 3.23 10.77 -35.85
N ASN A 178 2.84 9.99 -34.84
CA ASN A 178 2.33 8.62 -34.99
C ASN A 178 0.79 8.52 -35.05
N ASN A 179 0.08 9.64 -35.16
CA ASN A 179 -1.39 9.70 -35.21
C ASN A 179 -2.12 8.99 -34.05
N LYS A 180 -1.56 9.06 -32.82
CA LYS A 180 -2.14 8.42 -31.61
C LYS A 180 -3.09 9.31 -30.81
N GLN A 181 -3.56 10.43 -31.38
CA GLN A 181 -4.30 11.45 -30.63
C GLN A 181 -5.63 10.90 -30.07
N ASN A 182 -6.32 10.04 -30.82
CA ASN A 182 -7.62 9.52 -30.45
C ASN A 182 -7.51 8.51 -29.30
N GLU A 183 -6.54 7.60 -29.38
CA GLU A 183 -6.22 6.60 -28.37
C GLU A 183 -5.85 7.29 -27.06
N VAL A 184 -4.92 8.26 -27.12
CA VAL A 184 -4.51 9.00 -25.93
C VAL A 184 -5.62 9.88 -25.36
N LYS A 185 -6.51 10.46 -26.20
CA LYS A 185 -7.70 11.17 -25.70
C LYS A 185 -8.61 10.24 -24.88
N LYS A 186 -8.88 9.03 -25.38
CA LYS A 186 -9.66 8.01 -24.65
C LYS A 186 -8.97 7.64 -23.34
N ASN A 187 -7.67 7.34 -23.38
CA ASN A 187 -6.87 6.99 -22.21
C ASN A 187 -6.88 8.11 -21.16
N LEU A 188 -6.62 9.35 -21.53
CA LEU A 188 -6.65 10.52 -20.63
C LEU A 188 -8.01 10.68 -19.95
N LYS A 189 -9.11 10.53 -20.71
CA LYS A 189 -10.46 10.65 -20.19
C LYS A 189 -10.74 9.62 -19.07
N MET A 190 -10.20 8.40 -19.18
CA MET A 190 -10.33 7.38 -18.11
C MET A 190 -9.63 7.78 -16.80
N PHE A 191 -8.57 8.57 -16.84
CA PHE A 191 -7.88 9.01 -15.62
C PHE A 191 -8.47 10.29 -15.05
N TYR A 192 -8.90 11.20 -15.91
CA TYR A 192 -9.13 12.59 -15.55
C TYR A 192 -10.56 13.10 -15.76
N SER A 193 -11.44 12.34 -16.43
CA SER A 193 -12.83 12.73 -16.70
C SER A 193 -12.96 14.15 -17.27
N TYR A 194 -12.06 14.51 -18.18
CA TYR A 194 -12.02 15.81 -18.83
C TYR A 194 -12.07 15.63 -20.35
N ASP A 195 -12.74 16.54 -21.06
CA ASP A 195 -12.79 16.53 -22.52
C ASP A 195 -11.59 17.28 -23.09
N PHE A 196 -10.55 16.52 -23.45
CA PHE A 196 -9.32 17.07 -23.99
C PHE A 196 -9.49 17.45 -25.46
N ASN A 197 -9.13 18.70 -25.80
CA ASN A 197 -9.01 19.15 -27.17
C ASN A 197 -7.62 18.81 -27.71
N MET A 198 -7.50 17.68 -28.42
CA MET A 198 -6.22 17.22 -28.95
C MET A 198 -5.68 18.11 -30.08
N ASN A 199 -6.48 19.00 -30.67
CA ASN A 199 -6.00 19.95 -31.68
C ASN A 199 -5.11 21.05 -31.06
N SER A 200 -5.31 21.35 -29.77
CA SER A 200 -4.51 22.32 -29.02
C SER A 200 -3.21 21.69 -28.49
N LYS A 201 -2.28 21.33 -29.37
CA LYS A 201 -1.01 20.65 -28.99
C LYS A 201 -0.29 21.30 -27.82
N LYS A 202 -0.19 22.63 -27.78
CA LYS A 202 0.48 23.37 -26.71
C LYS A 202 -0.19 23.18 -25.34
N GLU A 203 -1.52 23.20 -25.28
CA GLU A 203 -2.25 22.99 -24.01
C GLU A 203 -2.05 21.56 -23.49
N ILE A 204 -2.04 20.59 -24.40
CA ILE A 204 -1.78 19.17 -24.09
C ILE A 204 -0.33 18.98 -23.63
N GLU A 205 0.63 19.59 -24.32
CA GLU A 205 2.05 19.56 -23.95
C GLU A 205 2.30 20.18 -22.56
N ASP A 206 1.70 21.34 -22.27
CA ASP A 206 1.78 21.98 -20.96
C ASP A 206 1.15 21.10 -19.87
N PHE A 207 0.01 20.46 -20.14
CA PHE A 207 -0.65 19.55 -19.21
C PHE A 207 0.21 18.31 -18.90
N PHE A 208 0.75 17.64 -19.92
CA PHE A 208 1.62 16.48 -19.70
C PHE A 208 2.94 16.86 -19.02
N SER A 209 3.47 18.05 -19.31
CA SER A 209 4.64 18.58 -18.60
C SER A 209 4.37 18.75 -17.11
N ASN A 210 3.18 19.22 -16.70
CA ASN A 210 2.83 19.28 -15.28
C ASN A 210 2.85 17.91 -14.61
N ILE A 211 2.33 16.88 -15.28
CA ILE A 211 2.34 15.50 -14.76
C ILE A 211 3.78 15.00 -14.60
N ASP A 212 4.60 15.14 -15.66
CA ASP A 212 5.99 14.68 -15.67
C ASP A 212 6.85 15.40 -14.63
N GLU A 213 6.72 16.71 -14.53
CA GLU A 213 7.44 17.53 -13.54
C GLU A 213 7.00 17.19 -12.10
N ALA A 214 5.71 16.97 -11.86
CA ALA A 214 5.20 16.60 -10.53
C ALA A 214 5.68 15.20 -10.11
N ILE A 215 5.71 14.25 -11.04
CA ILE A 215 6.31 12.93 -10.80
C ILE A 215 7.81 13.08 -10.55
N SER A 216 8.50 13.88 -11.37
CA SER A 216 9.95 14.12 -11.28
C SER A 216 10.35 14.76 -9.96
N SER A 217 9.58 15.72 -9.45
CA SER A 217 9.89 16.41 -8.19
C SER A 217 9.91 15.43 -7.02
N ILE A 218 8.97 14.47 -7.01
CA ILE A 218 8.93 13.39 -6.02
C ILE A 218 10.06 12.38 -6.29
N ARG A 219 10.21 11.95 -7.54
CA ARG A 219 11.14 10.90 -7.94
C ARG A 219 12.59 11.31 -7.67
N HIS A 220 13.01 12.49 -8.11
CA HIS A 220 14.38 12.97 -7.89
C HIS A 220 14.70 13.23 -6.42
N GLY A 221 13.69 13.57 -5.60
CA GLY A 221 13.86 13.74 -4.16
C GLY A 221 14.09 12.43 -3.40
N ILE A 222 13.62 11.28 -3.91
CA ILE A 222 13.62 10.02 -3.16
C ILE A 222 14.47 8.92 -3.80
N VAL A 223 14.42 8.78 -5.13
CA VAL A 223 15.19 7.77 -5.87
C VAL A 223 16.68 8.07 -5.78
N HIS A 224 17.02 9.36 -5.89
CA HIS A 224 18.33 9.87 -5.57
C HIS A 224 18.35 10.37 -4.13
N PHE A 225 19.43 10.15 -3.41
CA PHE A 225 19.50 10.52 -2.01
C PHE A 225 19.70 12.03 -1.86
N ASN A 226 18.69 12.71 -1.33
CA ASN A 226 18.74 14.13 -1.00
C ASN A 226 19.01 14.34 0.49
N LEU A 227 20.08 15.06 0.83
CA LEU A 227 20.50 15.36 2.20
C LEU A 227 19.50 16.27 2.93
N GLU A 228 18.93 17.24 2.22
CA GLU A 228 18.15 18.35 2.78
C GLU A 228 16.64 18.10 2.72
N LEU A 229 16.19 16.99 2.13
CA LEU A 229 14.77 16.75 1.95
C LEU A 229 14.11 16.26 3.24
N GLU A 230 13.25 17.10 3.81
CA GLU A 230 12.35 16.72 4.89
C GLU A 230 11.06 16.09 4.36
N GLY A 231 10.51 15.17 5.15
CA GLY A 231 9.29 14.42 4.83
C GLY A 231 8.14 15.34 4.49
N LYS A 232 7.91 16.39 5.30
CA LYS A 232 6.85 17.39 5.09
C LYS A 232 6.92 18.10 3.75
N ASP A 233 8.10 18.19 3.15
CA ASP A 233 8.34 18.95 1.92
C ASP A 233 8.18 18.13 0.63
N ILE A 234 7.93 16.82 0.73
CA ILE A 234 7.87 15.93 -0.44
C ILE A 234 6.79 16.31 -1.46
N PHE A 235 5.70 16.95 -0.99
CA PHE A 235 4.58 17.40 -1.82
C PHE A 235 4.52 18.93 -1.94
N THR A 236 5.69 19.59 -1.91
CA THR A 236 5.79 21.05 -2.12
C THR A 236 5.67 21.47 -3.58
N PHE A 237 6.00 20.57 -4.52
CA PHE A 237 5.93 20.81 -5.99
C PHE A 237 6.56 22.14 -6.41
N LYS A 238 7.76 22.43 -5.89
CA LYS A 238 8.48 23.68 -6.16
C LYS A 238 8.72 23.86 -7.66
N ASN A 239 8.49 25.06 -8.16
CA ASN A 239 8.73 25.50 -9.55
C ASN A 239 7.83 24.86 -10.62
N ILE A 240 6.67 24.30 -10.25
CA ILE A 240 5.70 23.76 -11.20
C ILE A 240 4.51 24.72 -11.29
N VAL A 241 4.30 25.32 -12.46
CA VAL A 241 3.16 26.19 -12.71
C VAL A 241 2.02 25.38 -13.33
N PRO A 242 0.84 25.31 -12.70
CA PRO A 242 -0.28 24.55 -13.25
C PRO A 242 -0.79 25.15 -14.56
N SER A 243 -0.95 24.30 -15.58
CA SER A 243 -1.58 24.60 -16.87
C SER A 243 -3.06 24.94 -16.71
N GLN A 244 -3.65 25.61 -17.71
CA GLN A 244 -5.07 25.97 -17.69
C GLN A 244 -5.98 24.74 -17.55
N ILE A 245 -5.64 23.65 -18.24
CA ILE A 245 -6.36 22.36 -18.15
C ILE A 245 -6.36 21.86 -16.70
N SER A 246 -5.18 21.75 -16.08
CA SER A 246 -5.07 21.25 -14.70
C SER A 246 -5.82 22.13 -13.69
N LYS A 247 -5.73 23.47 -13.82
CA LYS A 247 -6.44 24.43 -12.97
C LYS A 247 -7.94 24.24 -13.05
N LYS A 248 -8.49 24.21 -14.27
CA LYS A 248 -9.92 24.03 -14.50
C LYS A 248 -10.42 22.69 -13.95
N MET A 249 -9.71 21.60 -14.24
CA MET A 249 -10.04 20.27 -13.75
C MET A 249 -10.07 20.20 -12.22
N PHE A 250 -9.06 20.76 -11.55
CA PHE A 250 -9.01 20.72 -10.09
C PHE A 250 -10.13 21.59 -9.48
N HIS A 251 -10.36 22.80 -10.02
CA HIS A 251 -11.49 23.65 -9.61
C HIS A 251 -12.84 22.95 -9.77
N ASP A 252 -13.05 22.25 -10.87
CA ASP A 252 -14.29 21.49 -11.12
C ASP A 252 -14.44 20.32 -10.13
N GLU A 253 -13.35 19.66 -9.73
CA GLU A 253 -13.41 18.53 -8.80
C GLU A 253 -13.71 18.96 -7.35
N ILE A 254 -13.12 20.07 -6.88
CA ILE A 254 -13.37 20.64 -5.54
C ILE A 254 -14.57 21.59 -5.51
N ASN A 255 -15.33 21.69 -6.60
CA ASN A 255 -16.47 22.58 -6.71
C ASN A 255 -17.56 22.20 -5.69
N GLU A 256 -17.98 23.16 -4.87
CA GLU A 256 -18.96 22.95 -3.80
C GLU A 256 -20.26 22.30 -4.31
N LYS A 257 -20.80 22.75 -5.45
CA LYS A 257 -22.03 22.19 -6.03
C LYS A 257 -21.83 20.73 -6.42
N LYS A 258 -20.69 20.37 -7.02
CA LYS A 258 -20.36 18.98 -7.38
C LYS A 258 -20.21 18.11 -6.13
N LEU A 259 -19.56 18.61 -5.09
CA LEU A 259 -19.41 17.90 -3.81
C LEU A 259 -20.74 17.68 -3.10
N LYS A 260 -21.62 18.68 -3.07
CA LYS A 260 -22.99 18.55 -2.54
C LYS A 260 -23.80 17.52 -3.33
N LEU A 261 -23.65 17.48 -4.65
CA LEU A 261 -24.27 16.46 -5.50
C LEU A 261 -23.75 15.05 -5.21
N LYS A 262 -22.47 14.87 -4.85
CA LYS A 262 -21.96 13.57 -4.38
C LYS A 262 -22.67 13.11 -3.11
N ILE A 263 -22.86 14.00 -2.12
CA ILE A 263 -23.63 13.68 -0.91
C ILE A 263 -25.10 13.37 -1.23
N PHE A 264 -25.72 14.16 -2.11
CA PHE A 264 -27.08 13.93 -2.59
C PHE A 264 -27.22 12.54 -3.23
N LYS A 265 -26.28 12.15 -4.11
CA LYS A 265 -26.23 10.81 -4.71
C LYS A 265 -26.11 9.70 -3.67
N GLN A 266 -25.30 9.90 -2.62
CA GLN A 266 -25.17 8.93 -1.53
C GLN A 266 -26.47 8.78 -0.73
N LEU A 267 -27.15 9.88 -0.41
CA LEU A 267 -28.47 9.86 0.24
C LEU A 267 -29.51 9.13 -0.61
N ASN A 268 -29.50 9.36 -1.93
CA ASN A 268 -30.39 8.66 -2.87
C ASN A 268 -30.11 7.16 -2.92
N SER A 269 -28.83 6.80 -3.05
CA SER A 269 -28.39 5.40 -3.14
C SER A 269 -28.69 4.62 -1.85
N ALA A 270 -28.66 5.29 -0.70
CA ALA A 270 -29.03 4.74 0.60
C ALA A 270 -30.56 4.70 0.84
N ASN A 271 -31.38 4.99 -0.18
CA ASN A 271 -32.84 5.00 -0.14
C ASN A 271 -33.46 6.08 0.78
N VAL A 272 -32.71 7.10 1.21
CA VAL A 272 -33.23 8.12 2.14
C VAL A 272 -34.41 8.88 1.53
N PHE A 273 -34.30 9.30 0.27
CA PHE A 273 -35.38 10.03 -0.42
C PHE A 273 -36.64 9.19 -0.68
N ARG A 274 -36.56 7.86 -0.59
CA ARG A 274 -37.69 6.95 -0.76
C ARG A 274 -38.49 6.74 0.53
N TYR A 275 -37.85 6.95 1.69
CA TYR A 275 -38.42 6.57 3.00
C TYR A 275 -38.47 7.71 4.02
N LEU A 276 -38.06 8.92 3.63
CA LEU A 276 -38.08 10.10 4.49
C LEU A 276 -38.72 11.29 3.78
N GLU A 277 -39.68 11.93 4.45
CA GLU A 277 -40.33 13.13 3.93
C GLU A 277 -39.36 14.30 3.82
N LYS A 278 -39.59 15.16 2.82
CA LYS A 278 -38.74 16.31 2.50
C LYS A 278 -38.40 17.17 3.74
N TYR A 279 -39.37 17.57 4.55
CA TYR A 279 -39.12 18.43 5.71
C TYR A 279 -38.24 17.75 6.79
N LYS A 280 -38.34 16.43 6.97
CA LYS A 280 -37.49 15.65 7.88
C LYS A 280 -36.05 15.60 7.36
N ILE A 281 -35.88 15.46 6.04
CA ILE A 281 -34.56 15.52 5.40
C ILE A 281 -33.95 16.91 5.58
N LEU A 282 -34.70 17.99 5.29
CA LEU A 282 -34.19 19.36 5.45
C LEU A 282 -33.79 19.64 6.91
N ASN A 283 -34.60 19.21 7.88
CA ASN A 283 -34.24 19.31 9.31
C ASN A 283 -32.95 18.53 9.63
N TYR A 284 -32.78 17.34 9.06
CA TYR A 284 -31.55 16.57 9.20
C TYR A 284 -30.35 17.32 8.61
N LEU A 285 -30.45 17.82 7.38
CA LEU A 285 -29.37 18.53 6.66
C LEU A 285 -28.97 19.84 7.37
N ASN A 286 -29.94 20.62 7.82
CA ASN A 286 -29.69 21.90 8.52
C ASN A 286 -28.88 21.71 9.80
N ARG A 287 -29.05 20.55 10.44
CA ARG A 287 -28.47 20.23 11.72
C ARG A 287 -27.24 19.33 11.61
N THR A 288 -26.89 18.81 10.43
CA THR A 288 -25.75 17.86 10.28
C THR A 288 -24.71 18.34 9.28
N ARG A 289 -23.45 18.06 9.59
CA ARG A 289 -22.35 18.17 8.62
C ARG A 289 -22.04 16.81 8.00
N PHE A 290 -21.62 16.85 6.74
CA PHE A 290 -21.11 15.70 6.01
C PHE A 290 -19.59 15.81 5.87
N GLU A 291 -18.90 14.78 6.35
CA GLU A 291 -17.48 14.54 6.08
C GLU A 291 -17.37 13.37 5.09
N PHE A 292 -16.56 13.50 4.05
CA PHE A 292 -16.44 12.45 3.03
C PHE A 292 -15.76 11.18 3.56
N VAL A 293 -14.98 11.28 4.63
CA VAL A 293 -14.34 10.14 5.29
C VAL A 293 -14.30 10.33 6.80
N ASN A 294 -14.54 9.22 7.51
CA ASN A 294 -14.50 9.16 8.97
C ASN A 294 -13.07 9.30 9.50
N LYS A 295 -12.88 10.08 10.56
CA LYS A 295 -11.62 10.11 11.32
C LYS A 295 -11.38 8.76 12.02
N ASN A 296 -10.20 8.18 11.85
CA ASN A 296 -9.83 6.93 12.51
C ASN A 296 -9.27 7.23 13.92
N ILE A 297 -10.15 7.22 14.92
CA ILE A 297 -9.76 7.40 16.32
C ILE A 297 -9.42 6.00 16.91
N PRO A 298 -8.22 5.80 17.49
CA PRO A 298 -7.83 4.52 18.07
C PRO A 298 -8.86 3.98 19.08
N PHE A 299 -9.09 2.67 19.01
CA PHE A 299 -9.97 1.92 19.92
C PHE A 299 -11.47 2.29 19.89
N VAL A 300 -11.88 3.25 19.05
CA VAL A 300 -13.30 3.54 18.79
C VAL A 300 -13.95 2.42 17.97
N PRO A 301 -15.07 1.83 18.43
CA PRO A 301 -15.77 0.80 17.68
C PRO A 301 -16.30 1.30 16.33
N SER A 302 -16.36 0.42 15.33
CA SER A 302 -17.04 0.78 14.09
C SER A 302 -18.55 0.90 14.31
N PHE A 303 -19.19 1.88 13.66
CA PHE A 303 -20.63 2.08 13.77
C PHE A 303 -21.42 0.80 13.47
N THR A 304 -21.06 0.06 12.42
CA THR A 304 -21.73 -1.20 12.05
C THR A 304 -21.63 -2.26 13.15
N LYS A 305 -20.51 -2.34 13.88
CA LYS A 305 -20.38 -3.25 15.02
C LYS A 305 -21.32 -2.84 16.15
N LEU A 306 -21.40 -1.53 16.47
CA LEU A 306 -22.33 -1.00 17.47
C LEU A 306 -23.78 -1.23 17.09
N TYR A 307 -24.16 -0.89 15.86
CA TYR A 307 -25.51 -1.04 15.34
C TYR A 307 -25.98 -2.51 15.43
N SER A 308 -25.09 -3.46 15.11
CA SER A 308 -25.37 -4.90 15.21
C SER A 308 -25.64 -5.42 16.63
N ARG A 309 -25.41 -4.60 17.66
CA ARG A 309 -25.59 -4.97 19.08
C ARG A 309 -26.74 -4.21 19.75
N ILE A 310 -27.45 -3.35 19.03
CA ILE A 310 -28.54 -2.55 19.60
C ILE A 310 -29.59 -3.45 20.24
N ASP A 311 -30.12 -4.43 19.51
CA ASP A 311 -31.16 -5.32 20.04
C ASP A 311 -30.67 -6.19 21.21
N ASP A 312 -29.40 -6.60 21.19
CA ASP A 312 -28.79 -7.40 22.27
C ASP A 312 -28.64 -6.60 23.56
N LEU A 313 -28.32 -5.31 23.45
CA LEU A 313 -27.91 -4.47 24.57
C LEU A 313 -29.00 -3.51 25.06
N LYS A 314 -30.02 -3.22 24.26
CA LYS A 314 -30.98 -2.15 24.58
C LYS A 314 -31.68 -2.33 25.92
N ASN A 315 -32.01 -3.56 26.30
CA ASN A 315 -32.62 -3.85 27.59
C ASN A 315 -31.60 -3.67 28.73
N SER A 316 -30.40 -4.23 28.58
CA SER A 316 -29.34 -4.13 29.61
C SER A 316 -28.77 -2.72 29.81
N LEU A 317 -28.91 -1.86 28.80
CA LEU A 317 -28.42 -0.48 28.83
C LEU A 317 -29.55 0.54 28.99
N CYS A 318 -30.80 0.09 29.16
CA CYS A 318 -31.99 0.96 29.21
C CYS A 318 -32.01 1.96 28.05
N ILE A 319 -31.86 1.46 26.82
CA ILE A 319 -31.88 2.25 25.57
C ILE A 319 -33.26 2.13 24.94
N TYR A 320 -33.87 3.27 24.63
CA TYR A 320 -35.08 3.32 23.82
C TYR A 320 -34.73 3.40 22.33
N TRP A 321 -34.69 2.24 21.66
CA TRP A 321 -34.47 2.14 20.21
C TRP A 321 -35.23 0.98 19.57
N LYS A 322 -35.74 1.20 18.35
CA LYS A 322 -36.47 0.23 17.52
C LYS A 322 -35.76 0.08 16.18
N ILE A 323 -35.41 -1.16 15.85
CA ILE A 323 -34.89 -1.51 14.53
C ILE A 323 -36.06 -1.57 13.54
N PRO A 324 -35.91 -1.08 12.29
CA PRO A 324 -36.94 -1.13 11.29
C PRO A 324 -37.49 -2.54 11.05
N LYS A 325 -38.81 -2.64 10.91
CA LYS A 325 -39.52 -3.86 10.51
C LYS A 325 -40.67 -3.46 9.60
N ALA A 326 -40.68 -3.98 8.37
CA ALA A 326 -41.75 -3.79 7.40
C ALA A 326 -42.36 -5.14 6.99
N ASN A 327 -43.49 -5.09 6.29
CA ASN A 327 -44.20 -6.28 5.79
C ASN A 327 -43.40 -7.09 4.76
N ASP A 328 -42.37 -6.48 4.16
CA ASP A 328 -41.46 -7.09 3.18
C ASP A 328 -40.01 -7.01 3.67
N ASN A 329 -39.28 -8.12 3.54
CA ASN A 329 -37.86 -8.21 3.88
C ASN A 329 -37.00 -7.28 3.02
N ASN A 330 -37.35 -7.08 1.74
CA ASN A 330 -36.59 -6.19 0.87
C ASN A 330 -36.79 -4.72 1.30
N LYS A 331 -38.04 -4.30 1.54
CA LYS A 331 -38.33 -2.99 2.16
C LYS A 331 -37.62 -2.82 3.50
N THR A 332 -37.64 -3.84 4.36
CA THR A 332 -36.96 -3.80 5.67
C THR A 332 -35.46 -3.54 5.50
N LYS A 333 -34.81 -4.21 4.54
CA LYS A 333 -33.41 -4.00 4.22
C LYS A 333 -33.15 -2.58 3.71
N GLU A 334 -33.93 -2.10 2.75
CA GLU A 334 -33.75 -0.76 2.20
C GLU A 334 -33.94 0.36 3.24
N ILE A 335 -34.93 0.22 4.14
CA ILE A 335 -35.17 1.15 5.26
C ILE A 335 -34.01 1.08 6.27
N THR A 336 -33.52 -0.12 6.55
CA THR A 336 -32.37 -0.33 7.44
C THR A 336 -31.12 0.33 6.86
N ASP A 337 -30.89 0.23 5.55
CA ASP A 337 -29.77 0.89 4.87
C ASP A 337 -29.87 2.42 5.00
N ALA A 338 -31.08 3.00 4.84
CA ALA A 338 -31.32 4.43 5.03
C ALA A 338 -31.02 4.87 6.47
N GLN A 339 -31.51 4.12 7.46
CA GLN A 339 -31.29 4.41 8.88
C GLN A 339 -29.80 4.29 9.24
N ILE A 340 -29.12 3.22 8.80
CA ILE A 340 -27.69 3.03 9.03
C ILE A 340 -26.90 4.18 8.42
N TYR A 341 -27.20 4.61 7.20
CA TYR A 341 -26.47 5.68 6.52
C TYR A 341 -26.53 7.01 7.30
N LEU A 342 -27.74 7.43 7.69
CA LEU A 342 -27.96 8.68 8.45
C LEU A 342 -27.30 8.62 9.83
N LEU A 343 -27.50 7.53 10.58
CA LEU A 343 -26.90 7.38 11.90
C LEU A 343 -25.38 7.28 11.85
N LYS A 344 -24.84 6.60 10.84
CA LYS A 344 -23.41 6.49 10.62
C LYS A 344 -22.80 7.88 10.39
N ASN A 345 -23.45 8.75 9.62
CA ASN A 345 -22.99 10.12 9.44
C ASN A 345 -22.96 10.89 10.76
N ILE A 346 -24.07 10.89 11.53
CA ILE A 346 -24.11 11.55 12.86
C ILE A 346 -23.02 11.00 13.79
N TYR A 347 -22.84 9.68 13.82
CA TYR A 347 -21.84 9.02 14.67
C TYR A 347 -20.45 9.59 14.41
N TYR A 348 -20.01 9.60 13.15
CA TYR A 348 -18.64 9.98 12.81
C TYR A 348 -18.41 11.50 12.72
N SER A 349 -19.38 12.30 12.26
CA SER A 349 -19.19 13.74 12.03
C SER A 349 -19.49 14.61 13.25
N GLU A 350 -20.45 14.22 14.10
CA GLU A 350 -20.90 15.03 15.24
C GLU A 350 -20.60 14.36 16.58
N PHE A 351 -21.11 13.15 16.76
CA PHE A 351 -21.07 12.47 18.05
C PHE A 351 -19.65 12.21 18.52
N LEU A 352 -18.75 11.69 17.67
CA LEU A 352 -17.37 11.45 18.09
C LEU A 352 -16.66 12.74 18.53
N ASN A 353 -16.87 13.86 17.82
CA ASN A 353 -16.28 15.15 18.21
C ASN A 353 -16.84 15.64 19.55
N TYR A 354 -18.15 15.52 19.75
CA TYR A 354 -18.81 15.86 21.02
C TYR A 354 -18.32 14.98 22.18
N PHE A 355 -18.36 13.66 21.98
CA PHE A 355 -18.11 12.65 23.01
C PHE A 355 -16.63 12.58 23.40
N MET A 356 -15.72 12.89 22.48
CA MET A 356 -14.28 12.90 22.74
C MET A 356 -13.77 14.26 23.26
N SER A 357 -14.49 15.36 23.06
CA SER A 357 -14.07 16.70 23.52
C SER A 357 -14.70 17.11 24.85
N ASN A 358 -15.88 16.57 25.19
CA ASN A 358 -16.54 16.85 26.46
C ASN A 358 -16.24 15.73 27.48
N ASN A 359 -15.28 15.98 28.36
CA ASN A 359 -14.87 15.03 29.40
C ASN A 359 -16.05 14.58 30.28
N GLY A 360 -17.02 15.48 30.56
CA GLY A 360 -18.18 15.19 31.43
C GLY A 360 -19.02 14.00 30.96
N ASN A 361 -19.60 14.10 29.76
CA ASN A 361 -20.51 13.06 29.25
C ASN A 361 -19.82 11.70 29.07
N PHE A 362 -18.57 11.68 28.62
CA PHE A 362 -17.84 10.42 28.43
C PHE A 362 -17.66 9.69 29.76
N PHE A 363 -17.21 10.40 30.80
CA PHE A 363 -16.99 9.81 32.12
C PHE A 363 -18.30 9.54 32.88
N GLU A 364 -19.35 10.32 32.68
CA GLU A 364 -20.69 10.03 33.20
C GLU A 364 -21.25 8.73 32.64
N ILE A 365 -21.18 8.51 31.33
CA ILE A 365 -21.63 7.27 30.70
C ILE A 365 -20.81 6.07 31.17
N ILE A 366 -19.51 6.25 31.44
CA ILE A 366 -18.68 5.20 32.04
C ILE A 366 -19.21 4.81 33.42
N LYS A 367 -19.50 5.80 34.28
CA LYS A 367 -20.06 5.56 35.62
C LYS A 367 -21.40 4.83 35.53
N GLU A 368 -22.31 5.28 34.67
CA GLU A 368 -23.60 4.62 34.44
C GLU A 368 -23.43 3.15 34.05
N ILE A 369 -22.51 2.83 33.13
CA ILE A 369 -22.30 1.45 32.67
C ILE A 369 -21.70 0.58 33.76
N ILE A 370 -20.79 1.14 34.55
CA ILE A 370 -20.20 0.48 35.70
C ILE A 370 -21.28 0.18 36.75
N GLU A 371 -22.15 1.15 37.06
CA GLU A 371 -23.28 0.99 37.99
C GLU A 371 -24.32 -0.02 37.49
N LEU A 372 -24.71 0.04 36.22
CA LEU A 372 -25.61 -0.94 35.60
C LEU A 372 -25.04 -2.36 35.72
N ASN A 373 -23.72 -2.53 35.55
CA ASN A 373 -23.07 -3.83 35.72
C ASN A 373 -23.01 -4.29 37.18
N LYS A 374 -22.79 -3.36 38.13
CA LYS A 374 -22.91 -3.62 39.57
C LYS A 374 -24.29 -4.16 39.93
N ASN A 375 -25.35 -3.63 39.32
CA ASN A 375 -26.72 -4.00 39.65
C ASN A 375 -27.16 -5.31 38.96
N ASP A 376 -26.81 -5.54 37.69
CA ASP A 376 -27.26 -6.70 36.91
C ASP A 376 -26.44 -8.00 37.12
N LYS A 377 -25.17 -7.90 37.54
CA LYS A 377 -24.22 -9.04 37.48
C LYS A 377 -23.36 -9.24 38.73
N ARG A 378 -23.77 -8.69 39.89
CA ARG A 378 -23.07 -8.92 41.16
C ARG A 378 -23.22 -10.38 41.57
N ASN A 379 -22.09 -11.05 41.80
CA ASN A 379 -22.11 -12.37 42.39
C ASN A 379 -22.54 -12.25 43.86
N LEU A 380 -23.73 -12.76 44.19
CA LEU A 380 -24.31 -12.66 45.54
C LEU A 380 -23.46 -13.35 46.62
N LYS A 381 -22.57 -14.30 46.27
CA LYS A 381 -21.67 -14.99 47.21
C LYS A 381 -20.35 -14.27 47.45
N THR A 382 -19.78 -13.60 46.45
CA THR A 382 -18.43 -13.02 46.54
C THR A 382 -18.41 -11.49 46.48
N GLY A 383 -19.51 -10.84 46.13
CA GLY A 383 -19.62 -9.39 45.98
C GLY A 383 -18.96 -8.81 44.73
N PHE A 384 -18.17 -9.60 43.99
CA PHE A 384 -17.45 -9.20 42.78
C PHE A 384 -18.37 -9.08 41.55
N TYR A 385 -18.05 -8.15 40.64
CA TYR A 385 -18.67 -7.98 39.31
C TYR A 385 -17.61 -7.69 38.23
N LYS A 386 -17.92 -8.02 36.97
CA LYS A 386 -16.93 -8.12 35.88
C LYS A 386 -16.19 -6.83 35.53
N LEU A 387 -16.77 -5.66 35.81
CA LEU A 387 -16.19 -4.36 35.44
C LEU A 387 -15.44 -3.65 36.58
N GLN A 388 -15.30 -4.27 37.76
CA GLN A 388 -14.66 -3.66 38.92
C GLN A 388 -13.23 -3.13 38.64
N LYS A 389 -12.49 -3.80 37.74
CA LYS A 389 -11.14 -3.39 37.32
C LYS A 389 -11.06 -2.06 36.59
N PHE A 390 -12.19 -1.56 36.05
CA PHE A 390 -12.24 -0.30 35.31
C PHE A 390 -12.60 0.91 36.19
N GLU A 391 -13.02 0.69 37.45
CA GLU A 391 -13.42 1.79 38.35
C GLU A 391 -12.26 2.65 38.80
N ASN A 392 -11.09 2.04 38.97
CA ASN A 392 -9.91 2.69 39.51
C ASN A 392 -9.11 3.46 38.44
N LEU A 393 -9.58 3.48 37.19
CA LEU A 393 -8.94 4.22 36.09
C LEU A 393 -9.33 5.69 36.17
N GLN A 394 -8.44 6.52 36.71
CA GLN A 394 -8.62 7.97 36.81
C GLN A 394 -7.79 8.70 35.75
N GLU A 395 -8.31 8.78 34.53
CA GLU A 395 -7.70 9.58 33.46
C GLU A 395 -8.40 10.92 33.29
N LYS A 396 -7.67 11.93 32.80
CA LYS A 396 -8.20 13.30 32.64
C LYS A 396 -8.94 13.49 31.32
N THR A 397 -8.64 12.69 30.30
CA THR A 397 -9.26 12.80 28.96
C THR A 397 -9.76 11.46 28.42
N PRO A 398 -10.83 11.45 27.59
CA PRO A 398 -11.31 10.24 26.93
C PRO A 398 -10.24 9.52 26.09
N LYS A 399 -9.32 10.28 25.47
CA LYS A 399 -8.25 9.72 24.63
C LYS A 399 -7.24 8.93 25.47
N GLU A 400 -6.79 9.49 26.60
CA GLU A 400 -5.88 8.82 27.54
C GLU A 400 -6.56 7.59 28.15
N TYR A 401 -7.83 7.70 28.52
CA TYR A 401 -8.63 6.59 29.03
C TYR A 401 -8.69 5.42 28.04
N LEU A 402 -9.01 5.68 26.77
CA LEU A 402 -9.04 4.65 25.72
C LEU A 402 -7.64 4.06 25.43
N ALA A 403 -6.60 4.89 25.46
CA ALA A 403 -5.22 4.42 25.27
C ALA A 403 -4.77 3.49 26.41
N ASN A 404 -5.14 3.79 27.65
CA ASN A 404 -4.84 2.94 28.80
C ASN A 404 -5.66 1.64 28.77
N ILE A 405 -6.94 1.68 28.41
CA ILE A 405 -7.71 0.45 28.16
C ILE A 405 -7.09 -0.37 27.04
N GLN A 406 -6.64 0.26 25.96
CA GLN A 406 -5.94 -0.44 24.87
C GLN A 406 -4.62 -1.07 25.36
N SER A 407 -3.85 -0.37 26.20
CA SER A 407 -2.64 -0.90 26.83
C SER A 407 -2.95 -2.12 27.68
N PHE A 408 -3.93 -2.05 28.58
CA PHE A 408 -4.35 -3.19 29.40
C PHE A 408 -4.87 -4.34 28.56
N TYR A 409 -5.66 -4.05 27.52
CA TYR A 409 -6.10 -5.05 26.56
C TYR A 409 -4.90 -5.75 25.88
N MET A 410 -3.86 -5.00 25.49
CA MET A 410 -2.66 -5.56 24.86
C MET A 410 -1.79 -6.37 25.84
N ILE A 411 -1.66 -5.92 27.09
CA ILE A 411 -0.90 -6.60 28.15
C ILE A 411 -1.60 -7.92 28.53
N ASP A 412 -2.90 -7.87 28.79
CA ASP A 412 -3.70 -9.06 29.13
C ASP A 412 -3.86 -10.00 27.92
N ALA A 413 -3.86 -9.48 26.69
CA ALA A 413 -3.90 -10.29 25.47
C ALA A 413 -2.71 -11.26 25.34
N GLY A 414 -1.57 -10.92 25.95
CA GLY A 414 -0.37 -11.75 26.01
C GLY A 414 -0.35 -12.77 27.16
N ASN A 415 -1.10 -12.54 28.25
CA ASN A 415 -0.91 -13.22 29.53
C ASN A 415 -2.14 -13.93 30.13
N LYS A 416 -3.37 -13.77 29.60
CA LYS A 416 -4.62 -14.32 30.21
C LYS A 416 -5.62 -14.94 29.22
N ASP A 417 -6.59 -15.69 29.77
CA ASP A 417 -7.70 -16.37 29.07
C ASP A 417 -8.60 -15.40 28.25
N GLU A 418 -9.17 -15.89 27.14
CA GLU A 418 -9.90 -15.06 26.17
C GLU A 418 -11.23 -14.47 26.68
N GLU A 419 -11.85 -15.03 27.72
CA GLU A 419 -13.05 -14.45 28.34
C GLU A 419 -12.80 -13.05 28.93
N GLU A 420 -11.57 -12.77 29.40
CA GLU A 420 -11.20 -11.43 29.85
C GLU A 420 -11.01 -10.45 28.67
N LYS A 421 -10.65 -10.94 27.47
CA LYS A 421 -10.45 -10.12 26.26
C LYS A 421 -11.77 -9.59 25.72
N ASP A 422 -12.79 -10.44 25.68
CA ASP A 422 -14.14 -10.06 25.27
C ASP A 422 -14.75 -9.02 26.21
N ALA A 423 -14.36 -9.00 27.49
CA ALA A 423 -14.84 -8.01 28.46
C ALA A 423 -14.39 -6.57 28.14
N TYR A 424 -13.14 -6.37 27.67
CA TYR A 424 -12.65 -5.04 27.27
C TYR A 424 -13.40 -4.49 26.05
N ILE A 425 -13.57 -5.32 25.02
CA ILE A 425 -14.28 -4.94 23.80
C ILE A 425 -15.76 -4.71 24.11
N ASP A 426 -16.38 -5.56 24.93
CA ASP A 426 -17.77 -5.41 25.36
C ASP A 426 -17.98 -4.11 26.14
N PHE A 427 -17.08 -3.79 27.07
CA PHE A 427 -17.14 -2.56 27.87
C PHE A 427 -17.09 -1.31 26.99
N ILE A 428 -16.11 -1.22 26.08
CA ILE A 428 -16.02 -0.09 25.15
C ILE A 428 -17.26 -0.01 24.24
N GLN A 429 -17.74 -1.13 23.70
CA GLN A 429 -18.93 -1.11 22.86
C GLN A 429 -20.18 -0.62 23.61
N LYS A 430 -20.33 -0.97 24.89
CA LYS A 430 -21.41 -0.44 25.74
C LYS A 430 -21.29 1.06 25.95
N ILE A 431 -20.08 1.57 26.22
CA ILE A 431 -19.81 3.02 26.41
C ILE A 431 -20.24 3.79 25.18
N PHE A 432 -19.74 3.41 24.02
CA PHE A 432 -20.07 4.12 22.78
C PHE A 432 -21.53 3.94 22.38
N LEU A 433 -22.15 2.78 22.62
CA LEU A 433 -23.55 2.56 22.27
C LEU A 433 -24.50 3.38 23.16
N LYS A 434 -24.34 3.31 24.48
CA LYS A 434 -25.15 4.10 25.42
C LYS A 434 -24.94 5.60 25.19
N GLY A 435 -23.67 6.03 25.11
CA GLY A 435 -23.33 7.43 24.84
C GLY A 435 -23.93 7.95 23.54
N PHE A 436 -23.88 7.17 22.47
CA PHE A 436 -24.48 7.57 21.18
C PHE A 436 -26.01 7.68 21.27
N MET A 437 -26.68 6.76 21.95
CA MET A 437 -28.14 6.79 22.09
C MET A 437 -28.61 7.93 22.99
N THR A 438 -27.92 8.18 24.11
CA THR A 438 -28.17 9.35 24.96
C THR A 438 -27.94 10.64 24.18
N TYR A 439 -26.89 10.71 23.36
CA TYR A 439 -26.64 11.85 22.48
C TYR A 439 -27.80 12.07 21.49
N LEU A 440 -28.30 11.01 20.83
CA LEU A 440 -29.43 11.12 19.91
C LEU A 440 -30.70 11.61 20.61
N ALA A 441 -30.96 11.14 21.84
CA ALA A 441 -32.08 11.59 22.66
C ALA A 441 -31.97 13.07 23.03
N ASN A 442 -30.85 13.46 23.64
CA ASN A 442 -30.61 14.82 24.13
C ASN A 442 -30.56 15.84 22.99
N ASN A 443 -30.21 15.41 21.78
CA ASN A 443 -30.17 16.27 20.59
C ASN A 443 -31.39 16.06 19.68
N GLY A 444 -32.50 15.49 20.16
CA GLY A 444 -33.75 15.42 19.38
C GLY A 444 -33.59 14.76 18.00
N ARG A 445 -32.83 13.65 17.93
CA ARG A 445 -32.57 12.85 16.72
C ARG A 445 -33.29 11.49 16.72
N LEU A 446 -34.05 11.17 17.78
CA LEU A 446 -34.76 9.90 17.94
C LEU A 446 -35.84 9.65 16.87
N SER A 447 -36.28 10.69 16.15
CA SER A 447 -37.23 10.54 15.04
C SER A 447 -36.74 9.60 13.93
N LEU A 448 -35.42 9.42 13.79
CA LEU A 448 -34.78 8.46 12.88
C LEU A 448 -35.09 6.99 13.21
N MET A 449 -35.64 6.71 14.40
CA MET A 449 -36.15 5.39 14.75
C MET A 449 -37.43 5.03 13.96
N TYR A 450 -38.17 6.03 13.47
CA TYR A 450 -39.46 5.85 12.79
C TYR A 450 -39.38 5.88 11.25
N ILE A 451 -38.18 5.81 10.67
CA ILE A 451 -37.99 5.79 9.21
C ILE A 451 -38.75 4.62 8.60
N GLY A 452 -39.51 4.88 7.52
CA GLY A 452 -40.22 3.85 6.77
C GLY A 452 -41.43 3.21 7.48
N ASN A 453 -41.85 3.71 8.64
CA ASN A 453 -42.97 3.13 9.40
C ASN A 453 -44.37 3.48 8.85
N ASP A 454 -44.48 4.48 7.97
CA ASP A 454 -45.75 4.95 7.40
C ASP A 454 -45.85 4.53 5.93
N GLU A 455 -46.77 3.62 5.61
CA GLU A 455 -46.95 3.11 4.25
C GLU A 455 -47.52 4.14 3.27
N GLN A 456 -48.32 5.11 3.73
CA GLN A 456 -48.90 6.15 2.90
C GLN A 456 -47.79 7.09 2.39
N ILE A 457 -46.89 7.48 3.29
CA ILE A 457 -45.69 8.28 2.96
C ILE A 457 -44.78 7.51 2.00
N ASN A 458 -44.50 6.23 2.31
CA ASN A 458 -43.63 5.39 1.47
C ASN A 458 -44.17 5.25 0.03
N THR A 459 -45.50 5.21 -0.13
CA THR A 459 -46.15 5.13 -1.44
C THR A 459 -45.98 6.43 -2.21
N SER A 460 -46.15 7.58 -1.55
CA SER A 460 -45.95 8.91 -2.16
C SER A 460 -44.50 9.14 -2.63
N LEU A 461 -43.51 8.52 -1.98
CA LEU A 461 -42.09 8.67 -2.28
C LEU A 461 -41.50 7.56 -3.17
N ALA A 462 -42.31 6.59 -3.60
CA ALA A 462 -41.84 5.37 -4.25
C ALA A 462 -40.99 5.63 -5.53
N GLU A 463 -41.34 6.65 -6.30
CA GLU A 463 -40.68 6.99 -7.57
C GLU A 463 -39.45 7.89 -7.41
N LYS A 464 -39.33 8.60 -6.27
CA LYS A 464 -38.32 9.67 -6.06
C LYS A 464 -36.89 9.20 -6.28
N LYS A 465 -36.56 7.99 -5.81
CA LYS A 465 -35.23 7.41 -6.02
C LYS A 465 -34.87 7.30 -7.50
N GLN A 466 -35.80 6.78 -8.30
CA GLN A 466 -35.60 6.55 -9.73
C GLN A 466 -35.56 7.87 -10.51
N GLU A 467 -36.42 8.83 -10.15
CA GLU A 467 -36.38 10.20 -10.70
C GLU A 467 -35.02 10.86 -10.47
N PHE A 468 -34.52 10.82 -9.23
CA PHE A 468 -33.23 11.40 -8.87
C PHE A 468 -32.05 10.65 -9.50
N ASP A 469 -32.10 9.32 -9.63
CA ASP A 469 -31.07 8.55 -10.35
C ASP A 469 -31.02 8.93 -11.83
N LYS A 470 -32.18 9.13 -12.48
CA LYS A 470 -32.26 9.62 -13.87
C LYS A 470 -31.64 11.01 -14.00
N PHE A 471 -31.93 11.92 -13.07
CA PHE A 471 -31.32 13.25 -13.06
C PHE A 471 -29.80 13.18 -12.86
N LEU A 472 -29.33 12.43 -11.86
CA LEU A 472 -27.90 12.30 -11.55
C LEU A 472 -27.13 11.75 -12.75
N LYS A 473 -27.67 10.74 -13.44
CA LYS A 473 -27.06 10.19 -14.66
C LYS A 473 -26.96 11.24 -15.77
N LYS A 474 -28.02 12.04 -15.98
CA LYS A 474 -27.99 13.14 -16.96
C LYS A 474 -26.98 14.22 -16.57
N TYR A 475 -26.93 14.59 -15.30
CA TYR A 475 -25.99 15.60 -14.78
C TYR A 475 -24.53 15.14 -14.90
N GLU A 476 -24.24 13.87 -14.63
CA GLU A 476 -22.90 13.29 -14.81
C GLU A 476 -22.48 13.27 -16.29
N GLN A 477 -23.42 13.07 -17.22
CA GLN A 477 -23.16 13.17 -18.67
C GLN A 477 -22.97 14.62 -19.14
N ASN A 478 -23.66 15.57 -18.52
CA ASN A 478 -23.59 16.99 -18.84
C ASN A 478 -23.63 17.83 -17.57
N ASN A 479 -22.44 18.21 -17.09
CA ASN A 479 -22.23 18.94 -15.83
C ASN A 479 -22.92 20.32 -15.76
N ASN A 480 -23.53 20.78 -16.85
CA ASN A 480 -24.17 22.10 -16.98
C ASN A 480 -25.71 22.05 -17.00
N ILE A 481 -26.35 20.91 -16.78
CA ILE A 481 -27.82 20.84 -16.73
C ILE A 481 -28.37 21.69 -15.58
N LYS A 482 -29.48 22.40 -15.84
CA LYS A 482 -30.22 23.15 -14.82
C LYS A 482 -30.74 22.19 -13.75
N ILE A 483 -30.35 22.44 -12.50
CA ILE A 483 -30.81 21.63 -11.37
C ILE A 483 -32.31 21.91 -11.13
N PRO A 484 -33.17 20.88 -11.07
CA PRO A 484 -34.58 21.02 -10.71
C PRO A 484 -34.76 21.70 -9.34
N TYR A 485 -35.85 22.45 -9.19
CA TYR A 485 -36.16 23.16 -7.95
C TYR A 485 -36.13 22.24 -6.71
N GLU A 486 -36.78 21.08 -6.80
CA GLU A 486 -36.85 20.08 -5.72
C GLU A 486 -35.45 19.60 -5.27
N ILE A 487 -34.54 19.32 -6.20
CA ILE A 487 -33.18 18.89 -5.87
C ILE A 487 -32.38 20.05 -5.26
N ASN A 488 -32.56 21.25 -5.80
CA ASN A 488 -31.87 22.44 -5.33
C ASN A 488 -32.22 22.78 -3.87
N GLU A 489 -33.45 22.52 -3.43
CA GLU A 489 -33.85 22.68 -2.03
C GLU A 489 -33.02 21.81 -1.09
N PHE A 490 -32.75 20.55 -1.47
CA PHE A 490 -31.85 19.70 -0.68
C PHE A 490 -30.39 20.16 -0.76
N LEU A 491 -29.90 20.49 -1.96
CA LEU A 491 -28.50 20.91 -2.15
C LEU A 491 -28.15 22.18 -1.36
N ARG A 492 -29.07 23.13 -1.24
CA ARG A 492 -28.87 24.36 -0.46
C ARG A 492 -28.56 24.07 0.99
N GLU A 493 -29.27 23.11 1.58
CA GLU A 493 -29.15 22.78 3.00
C GLU A 493 -28.04 21.78 3.34
N ILE A 494 -27.47 21.07 2.35
CA ILE A 494 -26.32 20.20 2.59
C ILE A 494 -25.15 21.06 3.09
N LYS A 495 -24.68 20.79 4.30
CA LYS A 495 -23.49 21.39 4.88
C LYS A 495 -22.32 20.42 4.76
N LEU A 496 -21.35 20.79 3.93
CA LEU A 496 -20.06 20.09 3.87
C LEU A 496 -19.17 20.55 5.02
N GLY A 497 -18.19 19.74 5.38
CA GLY A 497 -17.05 20.17 6.20
C GLY A 497 -16.22 21.27 5.52
N ASN A 498 -14.99 21.48 5.97
CA ASN A 498 -14.09 22.42 5.31
C ASN A 498 -13.89 21.99 3.85
N ILE A 499 -14.22 22.86 2.90
CA ILE A 499 -13.93 22.61 1.50
C ILE A 499 -12.46 22.94 1.28
N LEU A 500 -11.74 22.03 0.63
CA LEU A 500 -10.36 22.25 0.24
C LEU A 500 -10.22 23.57 -0.52
N LYS A 501 -9.30 24.43 -0.06
CA LYS A 501 -8.96 25.64 -0.80
C LYS A 501 -8.08 25.27 -1.98
N TYR A 502 -8.27 25.97 -3.10
CA TYR A 502 -7.36 25.83 -4.22
C TYR A 502 -5.94 26.24 -3.80
N THR A 503 -4.98 25.35 -4.03
CA THR A 503 -3.55 25.66 -4.00
C THR A 503 -2.88 24.98 -5.18
N GLU A 504 -1.82 25.57 -5.70
CA GLU A 504 -1.05 24.98 -6.80
C GLU A 504 -0.48 23.61 -6.39
N ARG A 505 -0.06 23.47 -5.13
CA ARG A 505 0.44 22.22 -4.55
C ARG A 505 -0.62 21.12 -4.57
N LEU A 506 -1.85 21.41 -4.13
CA LEU A 506 -2.93 20.42 -4.15
C LEU A 506 -3.39 20.08 -5.57
N ASN A 507 -3.31 21.02 -6.50
CA ASN A 507 -3.59 20.76 -7.92
C ASN A 507 -2.57 19.75 -8.51
N MET A 508 -1.28 19.96 -8.28
CA MET A 508 -0.26 19.00 -8.75
C MET A 508 -0.38 17.65 -8.03
N PHE A 509 -0.69 17.67 -6.73
CA PHE A 509 -0.97 16.45 -5.98
C PHE A 509 -2.18 15.69 -6.54
N TYR A 510 -3.26 16.39 -6.89
CA TYR A 510 -4.45 15.84 -7.54
C TYR A 510 -4.10 15.09 -8.83
N LEU A 511 -3.24 15.67 -9.68
CA LEU A 511 -2.82 15.03 -10.93
C LEU A 511 -2.15 13.67 -10.68
N ILE A 512 -1.31 13.57 -9.65
CA ILE A 512 -0.63 12.33 -9.27
C ILE A 512 -1.63 11.32 -8.70
N LEU A 513 -2.53 11.75 -7.79
CA LEU A 513 -3.48 10.84 -7.14
C LEU A 513 -4.37 10.11 -8.15
N LYS A 514 -4.79 10.78 -9.23
CA LYS A 514 -5.57 10.17 -10.32
C LYS A 514 -4.83 9.08 -11.07
N LEU A 515 -3.49 9.14 -11.12
CA LEU A 515 -2.64 8.14 -11.75
C LEU A 515 -2.37 6.92 -10.86
N LEU A 516 -2.67 7.01 -9.56
CA LEU A 516 -2.46 5.89 -8.64
C LEU A 516 -3.57 4.86 -8.75
N ASN A 517 -3.19 3.59 -8.70
CA ASN A 517 -4.15 2.51 -8.47
C ASN A 517 -4.66 2.55 -7.02
N HIS A 518 -5.78 1.87 -6.76
CA HIS A 518 -6.43 1.86 -5.45
C HIS A 518 -5.51 1.40 -4.30
N LYS A 519 -4.62 0.43 -4.56
CA LYS A 519 -3.74 -0.12 -3.53
C LYS A 519 -2.63 0.86 -3.15
N GLU A 520 -2.01 1.51 -4.12
CA GLU A 520 -1.01 2.55 -3.87
C GLU A 520 -1.61 3.79 -3.21
N LEU A 521 -2.84 4.17 -3.56
CA LEU A 521 -3.56 5.25 -2.86
C LEU A 521 -3.84 4.89 -1.39
N THR A 522 -4.23 3.64 -1.11
CA THR A 522 -4.43 3.14 0.26
C THR A 522 -3.11 3.12 1.06
N ASN A 523 -2.02 2.69 0.43
CA ASN A 523 -0.68 2.68 1.04
C ASN A 523 -0.17 4.09 1.33
N LEU A 524 -0.39 5.04 0.41
CA LEU A 524 -0.06 6.44 0.58
C LEU A 524 -0.83 7.02 1.77
N LYS A 525 -2.16 6.82 1.80
CA LYS A 525 -3.01 7.26 2.92
C LYS A 525 -2.45 6.79 4.27
N GLY A 526 -2.23 5.48 4.41
CA GLY A 526 -1.70 4.91 5.66
C GLY A 526 -0.29 5.42 6.01
N SER A 527 0.52 5.77 5.01
CA SER A 527 1.86 6.34 5.24
C SER A 527 1.79 7.77 5.79
N LEU A 528 0.86 8.59 5.29
CA LEU A 528 0.64 9.95 5.77
C LEU A 528 0.01 9.96 7.17
N GLU A 529 -1.00 9.11 7.42
CA GLU A 529 -1.59 8.95 8.75
C GLU A 529 -0.54 8.51 9.79
N LYS A 530 0.34 7.58 9.41
CA LYS A 530 1.45 7.14 10.26
C LYS A 530 2.45 8.27 10.54
N TYR A 531 2.74 9.13 9.56
CA TYR A 531 3.62 10.29 9.75
C TYR A 531 3.02 11.28 10.75
N GLN A 532 1.75 11.66 10.58
CA GLN A 532 1.04 12.54 11.52
C GLN A 532 1.03 11.96 12.93
N SER A 533 0.70 10.67 13.06
CA SER A 533 0.65 10.00 14.35
C SER A 533 2.03 9.89 15.03
N ALA A 534 3.10 9.70 14.28
CA ALA A 534 4.44 9.55 14.83
C ALA A 534 5.04 10.89 15.29
N ASN A 535 4.77 11.98 14.56
CA ASN A 535 5.36 13.29 14.81
C ASN A 535 4.46 14.24 15.62
N LYS A 536 3.21 13.84 15.91
CA LYS A 536 2.19 14.70 16.56
C LYS A 536 1.98 16.03 15.82
N GLU A 537 1.99 15.97 14.49
CA GLU A 537 1.88 17.13 13.60
C GLU A 537 0.68 16.95 12.66
N GLU A 538 -0.01 18.04 12.31
CA GLU A 538 -1.12 18.04 11.35
C GLU A 538 -0.68 18.22 9.89
N ALA A 539 0.63 18.16 9.62
CA ALA A 539 1.16 18.15 8.26
C ALA A 539 0.46 17.08 7.42
N PHE A 540 0.15 17.39 6.16
CA PHE A 540 -0.62 16.54 5.25
C PHE A 540 -2.13 16.46 5.46
N SER A 541 -2.73 17.28 6.34
CA SER A 541 -4.19 17.27 6.52
C SER A 541 -4.96 17.50 5.21
N ASP A 542 -4.62 18.54 4.45
CA ASP A 542 -5.28 18.85 3.17
C ASP A 542 -5.06 17.74 2.12
N GLN A 543 -3.85 17.16 2.10
CA GLN A 543 -3.50 16.05 1.22
C GLN A 543 -4.33 14.80 1.56
N LEU A 544 -4.50 14.49 2.83
CA LEU A 544 -5.34 13.38 3.30
C LEU A 544 -6.81 13.61 2.96
N GLU A 545 -7.31 14.83 3.12
CA GLU A 545 -8.67 15.20 2.73
C GLU A 545 -8.90 15.04 1.22
N LEU A 546 -7.94 15.44 0.38
CA LEU A 546 -8.02 15.22 -1.06
C LEU A 546 -7.99 13.74 -1.43
N ILE A 547 -7.09 12.96 -0.81
CA ILE A 547 -7.06 11.49 -0.99
C ILE A 547 -8.41 10.88 -0.65
N ASN A 548 -8.99 11.29 0.48
CA ASN A 548 -10.27 10.81 0.97
C ASN A 548 -11.42 11.13 0.00
N LEU A 549 -11.45 12.34 -0.56
CA LEU A 549 -12.42 12.76 -1.57
C LEU A 549 -12.31 11.92 -2.85
N LEU A 550 -11.09 11.66 -3.33
CA LEU A 550 -10.87 10.88 -4.55
C LEU A 550 -11.13 9.38 -4.34
N ASN A 551 -10.84 8.83 -3.16
CA ASN A 551 -11.00 7.40 -2.88
C ASN A 551 -12.45 6.92 -2.91
N LEU A 552 -13.43 7.83 -2.87
CA LEU A 552 -14.85 7.49 -3.01
C LEU A 552 -15.14 6.78 -4.35
N ASP A 553 -14.47 7.22 -5.42
CA ASP A 553 -14.75 6.78 -6.78
C ASP A 553 -13.51 6.31 -7.57
N ASN A 554 -12.28 6.41 -7.03
CA ASN A 554 -11.04 6.10 -7.77
C ASN A 554 -10.95 4.66 -8.34
N ASN A 555 -11.71 3.71 -7.79
CA ASN A 555 -11.77 2.32 -8.25
C ASN A 555 -13.12 1.95 -8.87
N ARG A 556 -13.93 2.95 -9.25
CA ARG A 556 -15.19 2.76 -9.97
C ARG A 556 -14.97 3.13 -11.44
N VAL A 557 -15.81 2.57 -12.31
CA VAL A 557 -15.87 2.99 -13.71
C VAL A 557 -16.54 4.36 -13.72
N THR A 558 -15.77 5.42 -13.93
CA THR A 558 -16.25 6.81 -13.89
C THR A 558 -16.70 7.31 -15.25
N GLU A 559 -16.13 6.76 -16.32
CA GLU A 559 -16.40 7.12 -17.71
C GLU A 559 -16.69 5.86 -18.50
N ASP A 560 -17.44 6.03 -19.58
CA ASP A 560 -17.56 4.96 -20.55
C ASP A 560 -16.21 4.72 -21.23
N PHE A 561 -15.85 3.46 -21.42
CA PHE A 561 -14.57 3.07 -22.02
C PHE A 561 -14.78 1.95 -23.03
N GLU A 562 -13.83 1.86 -23.95
CA GLU A 562 -13.77 0.80 -24.96
C GLU A 562 -12.52 -0.02 -24.72
N LEU A 563 -12.68 -1.32 -24.88
CA LEU A 563 -11.60 -2.30 -24.93
C LEU A 563 -11.84 -3.09 -26.20
N GLU A 564 -10.81 -3.34 -26.98
CA GLU A 564 -10.97 -4.04 -28.26
C GLU A 564 -10.93 -5.57 -28.06
N ALA A 565 -11.55 -6.32 -28.99
CA ALA A 565 -11.59 -7.77 -28.90
C ALA A 565 -10.21 -8.44 -29.02
N ASP A 566 -9.27 -7.84 -29.75
CA ASP A 566 -7.89 -8.31 -29.83
C ASP A 566 -7.15 -8.13 -28.50
N GLU A 567 -7.40 -7.03 -27.78
CA GLU A 567 -6.83 -6.77 -26.44
C GLU A 567 -7.31 -7.80 -25.41
N ILE A 568 -8.60 -8.15 -25.43
CA ILE A 568 -9.15 -9.22 -24.58
C ILE A 568 -8.63 -10.58 -25.04
N GLY A 569 -8.64 -10.80 -26.35
CA GLY A 569 -8.31 -12.06 -27.00
C GLY A 569 -6.88 -12.53 -26.77
N LYS A 570 -5.96 -11.62 -26.41
CA LYS A 570 -4.61 -11.93 -25.89
C LYS A 570 -4.61 -13.00 -24.81
N PHE A 571 -5.67 -13.11 -24.00
CA PHE A 571 -5.75 -14.03 -22.85
C PHE A 571 -6.81 -15.13 -23.01
N LEU A 572 -7.44 -15.24 -24.18
CA LEU A 572 -8.47 -16.24 -24.47
C LEU A 572 -7.88 -17.38 -25.30
N ASP A 573 -8.43 -18.59 -25.11
CA ASP A 573 -8.14 -19.77 -25.90
C ASP A 573 -9.39 -20.24 -26.66
N PHE A 574 -9.46 -19.88 -27.94
CA PHE A 574 -10.46 -20.34 -28.87
C PHE A 574 -9.84 -21.39 -29.81
N ASN A 575 -10.10 -22.67 -29.51
CA ASN A 575 -9.62 -23.82 -30.28
C ASN A 575 -8.07 -23.84 -30.46
N GLY A 576 -7.33 -23.55 -29.40
CA GLY A 576 -5.86 -23.52 -29.41
C GLY A 576 -5.27 -22.19 -29.92
N ASN A 577 -6.10 -21.21 -30.25
CA ASN A 577 -5.68 -19.91 -30.80
C ASN A 577 -6.21 -18.74 -29.97
N LYS A 578 -5.53 -17.59 -30.08
CA LYS A 578 -6.02 -16.33 -29.51
C LYS A 578 -7.15 -15.78 -30.37
N VAL A 579 -8.12 -15.13 -29.71
CA VAL A 579 -9.19 -14.38 -30.37
C VAL A 579 -8.62 -13.07 -30.91
N LYS A 580 -8.98 -12.70 -32.15
CA LYS A 580 -8.44 -11.48 -32.80
C LYS A 580 -9.49 -10.44 -33.17
N ASP A 581 -10.77 -10.81 -33.22
CA ASP A 581 -11.82 -9.92 -33.65
C ASP A 581 -13.17 -10.19 -32.95
N ASN A 582 -14.12 -9.26 -33.14
CA ASN A 582 -15.46 -9.35 -32.57
C ASN A 582 -16.27 -10.58 -33.05
N LYS A 583 -16.00 -11.08 -34.26
CA LYS A 583 -16.71 -12.24 -34.82
C LYS A 583 -16.28 -13.52 -34.12
N GLU A 584 -14.99 -13.67 -33.88
CA GLU A 584 -14.41 -14.76 -33.09
C GLU A 584 -14.83 -14.66 -31.62
N LEU A 585 -14.81 -13.46 -31.02
CA LEU A 585 -15.25 -13.25 -29.65
C LEU A 585 -16.71 -13.65 -29.44
N LYS A 586 -17.59 -13.34 -30.40
CA LYS A 586 -19.00 -13.76 -30.39
C LYS A 586 -19.17 -15.28 -30.45
N LYS A 587 -18.30 -16.01 -31.17
CA LYS A 587 -18.32 -17.47 -31.24
C LYS A 587 -17.79 -18.11 -29.95
N PHE A 588 -16.78 -17.50 -29.35
CA PHE A 588 -16.19 -17.94 -28.09
C PHE A 588 -17.15 -17.74 -26.91
N ASP A 589 -17.81 -16.58 -26.84
CA ASP A 589 -18.64 -16.17 -25.71
C ASP A 589 -20.12 -16.53 -25.86
N THR A 590 -20.43 -17.83 -25.85
CA THR A 590 -21.82 -18.32 -25.95
C THR A 590 -22.72 -17.86 -24.80
N ASN A 591 -22.13 -17.46 -23.66
CA ASN A 591 -22.84 -17.12 -22.44
C ASN A 591 -22.96 -15.60 -22.21
N LYS A 592 -22.52 -14.77 -23.18
CA LYS A 592 -22.58 -13.30 -23.13
C LYS A 592 -21.93 -12.71 -21.86
N ILE A 593 -20.71 -13.13 -21.56
CA ILE A 593 -19.88 -12.63 -20.45
C ILE A 593 -18.98 -11.47 -20.90
N TYR A 594 -18.43 -11.57 -22.11
CA TYR A 594 -17.52 -10.62 -22.74
C TYR A 594 -18.20 -9.76 -23.80
N PHE A 595 -19.22 -10.28 -24.50
CA PHE A 595 -19.83 -9.62 -25.64
C PHE A 595 -21.35 -9.81 -25.65
N ASP A 596 -22.10 -8.71 -25.74
CA ASP A 596 -23.58 -8.76 -25.74
C ASP A 596 -24.19 -9.04 -27.13
N GLY A 597 -23.37 -8.92 -28.18
CA GLY A 597 -23.74 -9.06 -29.59
C GLY A 597 -23.36 -7.86 -30.43
N GLU A 598 -23.22 -6.69 -29.80
CA GLU A 598 -22.84 -5.41 -30.42
C GLU A 598 -21.62 -4.78 -29.74
N ASN A 599 -21.57 -4.83 -28.40
CA ASN A 599 -20.55 -4.20 -27.58
C ASN A 599 -19.89 -5.18 -26.62
N ILE A 600 -18.65 -4.87 -26.27
CA ILE A 600 -17.93 -5.57 -25.20
C ILE A 600 -18.52 -5.17 -23.84
N ILE A 601 -18.71 -6.18 -22.98
CA ILE A 601 -19.27 -6.01 -21.64
C ILE A 601 -18.22 -5.36 -20.72
N LYS A 602 -18.64 -4.27 -20.10
CA LYS A 602 -17.75 -3.33 -19.39
C LYS A 602 -17.58 -3.72 -17.92
N HIS A 603 -16.81 -4.77 -17.66
CA HIS A 603 -16.42 -5.13 -16.29
C HIS A 603 -15.46 -4.09 -15.70
N ARG A 604 -15.58 -3.81 -14.39
CA ARG A 604 -14.63 -2.93 -13.68
C ARG A 604 -13.18 -3.38 -13.83
N ALA A 605 -12.95 -4.68 -13.88
CA ALA A 605 -11.63 -5.26 -14.04
C ALA A 605 -11.03 -4.95 -15.42
N PHE A 606 -11.84 -4.83 -16.48
CA PHE A 606 -11.39 -4.40 -17.80
C PHE A 606 -11.04 -2.92 -17.82
N TYR A 607 -11.82 -2.09 -17.13
CA TYR A 607 -11.49 -0.69 -16.94
C TYR A 607 -10.11 -0.52 -16.27
N ASN A 608 -9.86 -1.30 -15.20
CA ASN A 608 -8.59 -1.27 -14.50
C ASN A 608 -7.42 -1.82 -15.33
N ILE A 609 -7.61 -2.90 -16.09
CA ILE A 609 -6.54 -3.47 -16.91
C ILE A 609 -6.18 -2.54 -18.06
N LYS A 610 -7.13 -1.79 -18.62
CA LYS A 610 -6.86 -0.78 -19.65
C LYS A 610 -6.08 0.41 -19.09
N LYS A 611 -6.39 0.86 -17.88
CA LYS A 611 -5.65 1.96 -17.21
C LYS A 611 -4.22 1.56 -16.84
N TYR A 612 -4.07 0.43 -16.15
CA TYR A 612 -2.83 0.10 -15.45
C TYR A 612 -2.06 -1.08 -16.06
N GLY A 613 -2.69 -1.87 -16.92
CA GLY A 613 -2.14 -3.10 -17.48
C GLY A 613 -1.13 -2.85 -18.59
N MET A 614 0.01 -3.51 -18.50
CA MET A 614 0.99 -3.58 -19.57
C MET A 614 0.70 -4.81 -20.42
N LEU A 615 -0.37 -4.74 -21.22
CA LEU A 615 -0.97 -5.91 -21.89
C LEU A 615 0.05 -6.74 -22.66
N ASN A 616 0.97 -6.12 -23.39
CA ASN A 616 1.98 -6.83 -24.19
C ASN A 616 2.98 -7.62 -23.33
N LEU A 617 3.36 -7.11 -22.14
CA LEU A 617 4.25 -7.85 -21.23
C LEU A 617 3.46 -8.95 -20.51
N LEU A 618 2.24 -8.64 -20.06
CA LEU A 618 1.34 -9.61 -19.43
C LEU A 618 1.01 -10.77 -20.36
N GLU A 619 0.79 -10.48 -21.64
CA GLU A 619 0.56 -11.47 -22.70
C GLU A 619 1.76 -12.43 -22.81
N LYS A 620 2.98 -11.92 -22.96
CA LYS A 620 4.19 -12.74 -23.07
C LYS A 620 4.40 -13.65 -21.85
N ILE A 621 4.19 -13.12 -20.64
CA ILE A 621 4.27 -13.90 -19.40
C ILE A 621 3.17 -14.97 -19.36
N SER A 622 1.94 -14.61 -19.75
CA SER A 622 0.81 -15.53 -19.77
C SER A 622 1.00 -16.65 -20.81
N ASP A 623 1.56 -16.33 -21.97
CA ASP A 623 1.89 -17.31 -23.01
C ASP A 623 2.93 -18.33 -22.51
N GLU A 624 4.04 -17.87 -21.91
CA GLU A 624 5.07 -18.76 -21.35
C GLU A 624 4.50 -19.62 -20.20
N ALA A 625 3.57 -19.07 -19.42
CA ALA A 625 2.88 -19.77 -18.34
C ALA A 625 1.72 -20.68 -18.81
N LYS A 626 1.38 -20.65 -20.11
CA LYS A 626 0.17 -21.29 -20.67
C LYS A 626 -1.12 -20.88 -19.95
N TYR A 627 -1.18 -19.64 -19.48
CA TYR A 627 -2.34 -19.07 -18.83
C TYR A 627 -3.27 -18.47 -19.88
N LYS A 628 -4.41 -19.13 -20.10
CA LYS A 628 -5.50 -18.70 -20.97
C LYS A 628 -6.85 -19.04 -20.36
N ILE A 629 -7.90 -18.34 -20.79
CA ILE A 629 -9.29 -18.65 -20.43
C ILE A 629 -9.93 -19.44 -21.56
N SER A 630 -10.45 -20.62 -21.22
CA SER A 630 -11.09 -21.54 -22.17
C SER A 630 -12.61 -21.45 -22.15
N ILE A 631 -13.26 -22.00 -23.17
CA ILE A 631 -14.74 -22.11 -23.25
C ILE A 631 -15.30 -22.97 -22.10
N GLU A 632 -14.59 -24.04 -21.71
CA GLU A 632 -15.02 -24.92 -20.63
C GLU A 632 -15.08 -24.17 -19.28
N GLU A 633 -14.10 -23.31 -19.02
CA GLU A 633 -14.07 -22.45 -17.85
C GLU A 633 -15.20 -21.43 -17.83
N LEU A 634 -15.57 -20.86 -18.99
CA LEU A 634 -16.72 -19.96 -19.08
C LEU A 634 -18.03 -20.68 -18.79
N LYS A 635 -18.22 -21.90 -19.31
CA LYS A 635 -19.39 -22.72 -19.01
C LYS A 635 -19.47 -23.03 -17.52
N ASN A 636 -18.35 -23.43 -16.91
CA ASN A 636 -18.28 -23.72 -15.48
C ASN A 636 -18.58 -22.47 -14.63
N TYR A 637 -18.09 -21.30 -15.05
CA TYR A 637 -18.38 -20.03 -14.39
C TYR A 637 -19.87 -19.70 -14.38
N SER A 638 -20.52 -19.78 -15.55
CA SER A 638 -21.96 -19.53 -15.67
C SER A 638 -22.78 -20.53 -14.84
N ASN A 639 -22.41 -21.81 -14.84
CA ASN A 639 -23.10 -22.82 -14.05
C ASN A 639 -22.99 -22.54 -12.54
N LYS A 640 -21.78 -22.24 -12.04
CA LYS A 640 -21.55 -21.94 -10.62
C LYS A 640 -22.19 -20.61 -10.18
N LYS A 641 -22.32 -19.65 -11.08
CA LYS A 641 -22.96 -18.34 -10.80
C LYS A 641 -24.41 -18.50 -10.32
N ASN A 642 -25.13 -19.50 -10.84
CA ASN A 642 -26.51 -19.77 -10.45
C ASN A 642 -26.66 -20.35 -9.03
N GLU A 643 -25.59 -20.93 -8.48
CA GLU A 643 -25.61 -21.56 -7.15
C GLU A 643 -24.99 -20.69 -6.06
N ILE A 644 -24.32 -19.58 -6.42
CA ILE A 644 -23.47 -18.84 -5.48
C ILE A 644 -24.27 -18.14 -4.38
N GLU A 645 -25.47 -17.64 -4.69
CA GLU A 645 -26.34 -16.97 -3.72
C GLU A 645 -26.71 -17.91 -2.57
N LYS A 646 -27.15 -19.13 -2.89
CA LYS A 646 -27.44 -20.18 -1.90
C LYS A 646 -26.22 -20.50 -1.04
N ASN A 647 -25.02 -20.59 -1.64
CA ASN A 647 -23.80 -20.86 -0.89
C ASN A 647 -23.45 -19.69 0.07
N HIS A 648 -23.60 -18.43 -0.35
CA HIS A 648 -23.39 -17.27 0.53
C HIS A 648 -24.40 -17.22 1.68
N THR A 649 -25.69 -17.38 1.40
CA THR A 649 -26.73 -17.42 2.44
C THR A 649 -26.46 -18.53 3.45
N ASN A 650 -26.06 -19.72 2.99
CA ASN A 650 -25.68 -20.81 3.87
C ASN A 650 -24.46 -20.46 4.73
N GLN A 651 -23.41 -19.89 4.14
CA GLN A 651 -22.21 -19.46 4.87
C GLN A 651 -22.57 -18.42 5.95
N GLU A 652 -23.37 -17.41 5.62
CA GLU A 652 -23.77 -16.33 6.53
C GLU A 652 -24.58 -16.88 7.72
N ASN A 653 -25.59 -17.70 7.45
CA ASN A 653 -26.44 -18.29 8.49
C ASN A 653 -25.65 -19.20 9.44
N LEU A 654 -24.80 -20.06 8.88
CA LEU A 654 -23.94 -20.96 9.65
C LEU A 654 -22.84 -20.18 10.41
N HIS A 655 -22.27 -19.13 9.83
CA HIS A 655 -21.31 -18.29 10.54
C HIS A 655 -21.96 -17.53 11.70
N ARG A 656 -23.18 -17.02 11.52
CA ARG A 656 -23.99 -16.45 12.61
C ARG A 656 -24.26 -17.49 13.69
N LYS A 657 -24.64 -18.71 13.32
CA LYS A 657 -24.82 -19.84 14.26
C LYS A 657 -23.55 -20.13 15.07
N TYR A 658 -22.38 -20.06 14.45
CA TYR A 658 -21.08 -20.25 15.10
C TYR A 658 -20.69 -19.07 16.01
N ALA A 659 -20.78 -17.84 15.51
CA ALA A 659 -20.26 -16.66 16.19
C ALA A 659 -21.23 -16.08 17.24
N ARG A 660 -22.53 -16.24 17.02
CA ARG A 660 -23.62 -15.75 17.87
C ARG A 660 -24.75 -16.79 17.95
N PRO A 661 -24.51 -17.96 18.57
CA PRO A 661 -25.53 -18.98 18.74
C PRO A 661 -26.70 -18.44 19.58
N ARG A 662 -27.93 -18.80 19.20
CA ARG A 662 -29.10 -18.62 20.08
C ARG A 662 -29.00 -19.59 21.28
N LYS A 663 -29.76 -19.35 22.35
CA LYS A 663 -29.69 -20.14 23.60
C LYS A 663 -29.73 -21.65 23.37
N ASP A 664 -30.59 -22.11 22.46
CA ASP A 664 -30.79 -23.54 22.16
C ASP A 664 -30.01 -24.03 20.93
N GLU A 665 -29.21 -23.14 20.34
CA GLU A 665 -28.57 -23.40 19.07
C GLU A 665 -27.11 -23.81 19.26
N LYS A 666 -26.75 -25.00 18.75
CA LYS A 666 -25.38 -25.52 18.81
C LYS A 666 -24.86 -25.78 17.40
N PHE A 667 -23.62 -25.39 17.16
CA PHE A 667 -22.93 -25.69 15.91
C PHE A 667 -22.46 -27.15 15.93
N ASN A 668 -23.03 -27.99 15.07
CA ASN A 668 -22.79 -29.43 15.06
C ASN A 668 -21.92 -29.87 13.86
N ASP A 669 -21.70 -31.18 13.74
CA ASP A 669 -20.90 -31.76 12.67
C ASP A 669 -21.51 -31.62 11.28
N GLU A 670 -22.83 -31.61 11.19
CA GLU A 670 -23.56 -31.40 9.96
C GLU A 670 -23.43 -29.94 9.49
N ASP A 671 -23.53 -28.99 10.41
CA ASP A 671 -23.27 -27.57 10.17
C ASP A 671 -21.83 -27.36 9.67
N TYR A 672 -20.86 -28.04 10.28
CA TYR A 672 -19.46 -28.00 9.86
C TYR A 672 -19.29 -28.46 8.41
N LYS A 673 -19.85 -29.63 8.05
CA LYS A 673 -19.77 -30.17 6.68
C LYS A 673 -20.49 -29.27 5.67
N LYS A 674 -21.66 -28.73 6.03
CA LYS A 674 -22.40 -27.77 5.19
C LYS A 674 -21.61 -26.47 5.00
N TYR A 675 -20.98 -25.96 6.06
CA TYR A 675 -20.14 -24.78 6.01
C TYR A 675 -18.92 -25.01 5.10
N GLU A 676 -18.22 -26.14 5.29
CA GLU A 676 -17.08 -26.53 4.47
C GLU A 676 -17.45 -26.59 2.98
N LYS A 677 -18.56 -27.25 2.64
CA LYS A 677 -19.04 -27.33 1.25
C LYS A 677 -19.34 -25.94 0.69
N ALA A 678 -20.05 -25.10 1.44
CA ALA A 678 -20.40 -23.74 1.01
C ALA A 678 -19.15 -22.90 0.72
N ILE A 679 -18.17 -22.88 1.63
CA ILE A 679 -16.96 -22.06 1.43
C ILE A 679 -16.05 -22.60 0.32
N ARG A 680 -15.99 -23.93 0.11
CA ARG A 680 -15.25 -24.51 -1.01
C ARG A 680 -15.88 -24.16 -2.36
N ASN A 681 -17.21 -24.18 -2.44
CA ASN A 681 -17.95 -23.73 -3.63
C ASN A 681 -17.72 -22.24 -3.91
N ILE A 682 -17.79 -21.39 -2.87
CA ILE A 682 -17.52 -19.96 -2.97
C ILE A 682 -16.09 -19.71 -3.45
N GLN A 683 -15.11 -20.42 -2.90
CA GLN A 683 -13.71 -20.30 -3.32
C GLN A 683 -13.55 -20.65 -4.81
N GLN A 684 -14.08 -21.80 -5.25
CA GLN A 684 -13.98 -22.21 -6.65
C GLN A 684 -14.63 -21.19 -7.60
N TYR A 685 -15.83 -20.71 -7.27
CA TYR A 685 -16.48 -19.67 -8.05
C TYR A 685 -15.66 -18.37 -8.05
N THR A 686 -15.14 -17.94 -6.90
CA THR A 686 -14.37 -16.70 -6.79
C THR A 686 -13.08 -16.76 -7.59
N HIS A 687 -12.35 -17.87 -7.53
CA HIS A 687 -11.14 -18.11 -8.33
C HIS A 687 -11.46 -18.03 -9.83
N LEU A 688 -12.51 -18.73 -10.27
CA LEU A 688 -12.92 -18.73 -11.67
C LEU A 688 -13.42 -17.37 -12.15
N LYS A 689 -14.24 -16.67 -11.33
CA LYS A 689 -14.68 -15.29 -11.56
C LYS A 689 -13.49 -14.35 -11.73
N ASN A 690 -12.49 -14.47 -10.85
CA ASN A 690 -11.32 -13.60 -10.89
C ASN A 690 -10.47 -13.82 -12.14
N LYS A 691 -10.35 -15.08 -12.60
CA LYS A 691 -9.68 -15.42 -13.85
C LYS A 691 -10.45 -14.88 -15.06
N VAL A 692 -11.73 -15.25 -15.19
CA VAL A 692 -12.61 -14.88 -16.32
C VAL A 692 -12.72 -13.36 -16.49
N GLU A 693 -12.88 -12.61 -15.40
CA GLU A 693 -13.01 -11.15 -15.44
C GLU A 693 -11.65 -10.41 -15.45
N PHE A 694 -10.51 -11.10 -15.55
CA PHE A 694 -9.14 -10.52 -15.55
C PHE A 694 -8.71 -9.84 -14.22
N ASN A 695 -9.38 -10.14 -13.10
CA ASN A 695 -8.92 -9.66 -11.79
C ASN A 695 -7.55 -10.27 -11.41
N GLU A 696 -7.28 -11.51 -11.83
CA GLU A 696 -5.97 -12.15 -11.60
C GLU A 696 -4.83 -11.42 -12.34
N LEU A 697 -5.07 -10.96 -13.57
CA LEU A 697 -4.10 -10.16 -14.34
C LEU A 697 -3.87 -8.78 -13.71
N ASN A 698 -4.93 -8.12 -13.23
CA ASN A 698 -4.81 -6.86 -12.49
C ASN A 698 -3.98 -7.01 -11.20
N LEU A 699 -4.14 -8.14 -10.50
CA LEU A 699 -3.35 -8.47 -9.31
C LEU A 699 -1.88 -8.72 -9.69
N LEU A 700 -1.61 -9.46 -10.76
CA LEU A 700 -0.25 -9.70 -11.27
C LEU A 700 0.45 -8.39 -11.64
N GLN A 701 -0.22 -7.52 -12.39
CA GLN A 701 0.30 -6.19 -12.73
C GLN A 701 0.65 -5.39 -11.48
N SER A 702 -0.27 -5.34 -10.51
CA SER A 702 -0.04 -4.61 -9.25
C SER A 702 1.14 -5.19 -8.45
N LEU A 703 1.28 -6.52 -8.42
CA LEU A 703 2.39 -7.20 -7.76
C LEU A 703 3.72 -6.91 -8.45
N LEU A 704 3.78 -6.96 -9.78
CA LEU A 704 4.97 -6.63 -10.56
C LEU A 704 5.44 -5.20 -10.26
N LEU A 705 4.53 -4.23 -10.36
CA LEU A 705 4.83 -2.83 -10.05
C LEU A 705 5.34 -2.70 -8.62
N ARG A 706 4.70 -3.38 -7.65
CA ARG A 706 5.08 -3.41 -6.24
C ARG A 706 6.49 -3.97 -5.99
N ILE A 707 6.88 -4.98 -6.74
CA ILE A 707 8.24 -5.52 -6.67
C ILE A 707 9.22 -4.49 -7.21
N LEU A 708 9.01 -3.98 -8.43
CA LEU A 708 9.96 -3.08 -9.10
C LEU A 708 10.25 -1.81 -8.29
N HIS A 709 9.23 -1.08 -7.85
CA HIS A 709 9.48 0.16 -7.09
C HIS A 709 10.07 -0.12 -5.69
N ARG A 710 9.80 -1.28 -5.08
CA ARG A 710 10.46 -1.66 -3.82
C ARG A 710 11.96 -1.84 -4.02
N LEU A 711 12.39 -2.36 -5.17
CA LEU A 711 13.79 -2.52 -5.53
C LEU A 711 14.48 -1.15 -5.73
N VAL A 712 13.77 -0.15 -6.26
CA VAL A 712 14.28 1.23 -6.33
C VAL A 712 14.61 1.79 -4.94
N GLY A 713 13.83 1.45 -3.92
CA GLY A 713 14.15 1.80 -2.54
C GLY A 713 15.50 1.25 -2.05
N TYR A 714 15.97 0.13 -2.60
CA TYR A 714 17.30 -0.41 -2.30
C TYR A 714 18.41 0.29 -3.06
N THR A 715 18.17 0.70 -4.31
CA THR A 715 19.15 1.48 -5.07
C THR A 715 19.38 2.87 -4.46
N SER A 716 18.33 3.49 -3.92
CA SER A 716 18.42 4.75 -3.17
C SER A 716 19.32 4.60 -1.92
N ILE A 717 19.21 3.48 -1.20
CA ILE A 717 20.09 3.19 -0.05
C ILE A 717 21.54 2.99 -0.50
N TRP A 718 21.79 2.25 -1.59
CA TRP A 718 23.14 2.07 -2.12
C TRP A 718 23.78 3.41 -2.50
N GLU A 719 23.04 4.29 -3.18
CA GLU A 719 23.53 5.60 -3.60
C GLU A 719 23.91 6.46 -2.39
N ARG A 720 23.04 6.50 -1.37
CA ARG A 720 23.32 7.16 -0.09
C ARG A 720 24.57 6.59 0.58
N ASP A 721 24.66 5.27 0.67
CA ASP A 721 25.76 4.60 1.36
C ASP A 721 27.10 4.80 0.64
N LEU A 722 27.07 4.89 -0.70
CA LEU A 722 28.24 5.25 -1.50
C LEU A 722 28.69 6.68 -1.19
N ARG A 723 27.78 7.66 -1.17
CA ARG A 723 28.08 9.05 -0.82
C ARG A 723 28.68 9.16 0.58
N PHE A 724 28.06 8.51 1.56
CA PHE A 724 28.55 8.46 2.93
C PHE A 724 29.91 7.80 3.05
N ARG A 725 30.15 6.68 2.35
CA ARG A 725 31.47 6.04 2.34
C ARG A 725 32.52 6.98 1.77
N LEU A 726 32.27 7.57 0.60
CA LEU A 726 33.23 8.44 -0.05
C LEU A 726 33.59 9.67 0.80
N LYS A 727 32.60 10.32 1.41
CA LYS A 727 32.87 11.43 2.32
C LYS A 727 33.63 11.01 3.58
N GLY A 728 33.40 9.79 4.07
CA GLY A 728 34.14 9.23 5.22
C GLY A 728 35.57 8.78 4.88
N GLU A 729 35.82 8.24 3.69
CA GLU A 729 37.15 7.80 3.24
C GLU A 729 38.02 8.96 2.74
N PHE A 730 37.40 9.96 2.11
CA PHE A 730 38.10 11.03 1.42
C PHE A 730 37.49 12.41 1.74
N PRO A 731 37.44 12.81 3.03
CA PRO A 731 36.76 14.04 3.46
C PRO A 731 37.29 15.31 2.78
N GLU A 732 38.57 15.32 2.43
CA GLU A 732 39.32 16.42 1.79
C GLU A 732 39.05 16.57 0.28
N ASN A 733 38.50 15.55 -0.38
CA ASN A 733 38.30 15.59 -1.82
C ASN A 733 37.00 16.35 -2.18
N GLN A 734 37.17 17.59 -2.63
CA GLN A 734 36.08 18.49 -3.01
C GLN A 734 35.21 18.01 -4.19
N TYR A 735 35.69 17.07 -5.02
CA TYR A 735 34.99 16.65 -6.24
C TYR A 735 34.03 15.47 -6.03
N ILE A 736 33.99 14.87 -4.84
CA ILE A 736 33.15 13.69 -4.56
C ILE A 736 31.67 13.98 -4.75
N GLU A 737 31.23 15.16 -4.33
CA GLU A 737 29.82 15.56 -4.43
C GLU A 737 29.35 15.71 -5.88
N GLU A 738 30.26 15.99 -6.82
CA GLU A 738 29.93 16.08 -8.25
C GLU A 738 29.42 14.75 -8.83
N ILE A 739 29.79 13.62 -8.23
CA ILE A 739 29.31 12.28 -8.61
C ILE A 739 27.79 12.19 -8.44
N PHE A 740 27.26 12.80 -7.38
CA PHE A 740 25.85 12.78 -7.01
C PHE A 740 25.07 14.01 -7.48
N ASN A 741 25.76 15.06 -7.95
CA ASN A 741 25.12 16.24 -8.51
C ASN A 741 24.72 16.03 -9.98
N PHE A 742 23.42 16.11 -10.27
CA PHE A 742 22.88 15.99 -11.63
C PHE A 742 22.93 17.30 -12.43
N ASN A 743 23.20 18.45 -11.78
CA ASN A 743 23.41 19.70 -12.48
C ASN A 743 24.86 19.77 -12.99
N ASN A 744 25.10 19.12 -14.13
CA ASN A 744 26.42 18.95 -14.72
C ASN A 744 27.14 20.25 -15.07
N SER A 745 26.42 21.37 -15.25
CA SER A 745 27.06 22.68 -15.50
C SER A 745 27.80 23.22 -14.28
N LYS A 746 27.44 22.77 -13.07
CA LYS A 746 28.11 23.11 -11.81
C LYS A 746 29.30 22.20 -11.49
N ASN A 747 29.51 21.13 -12.25
CA ASN A 747 30.58 20.18 -11.99
C ASN A 747 31.86 20.64 -12.68
N VAL A 748 32.99 20.57 -11.98
CA VAL A 748 34.31 20.93 -12.51
C VAL A 748 34.97 19.73 -13.20
N LYS A 749 34.84 18.53 -12.64
CA LYS A 749 35.56 17.34 -13.08
C LYS A 749 34.63 16.26 -13.67
N TYR A 750 33.63 15.83 -12.91
CA TYR A 750 32.73 14.75 -13.32
C TYR A 750 31.49 15.32 -14.05
N LYS A 751 31.72 15.90 -15.24
CA LYS A 751 30.71 16.64 -16.02
C LYS A 751 29.72 15.77 -16.81
N ASN A 752 30.07 14.51 -17.11
CA ASN A 752 29.29 13.66 -18.00
C ASN A 752 28.84 12.36 -17.33
N GLY A 753 27.63 11.90 -17.68
CA GLY A 753 27.08 10.62 -17.25
C GLY A 753 26.20 10.68 -16.01
N GLN A 754 25.71 9.51 -15.57
CA GLN A 754 24.96 9.34 -14.32
C GLN A 754 25.93 8.99 -13.18
N ILE A 755 25.39 8.79 -11.98
CA ILE A 755 26.15 8.44 -10.77
C ILE A 755 27.12 7.27 -11.01
N VAL A 756 26.67 6.23 -11.72
CA VAL A 756 27.50 5.04 -12.01
C VAL A 756 28.71 5.41 -12.89
N GLU A 757 28.50 6.14 -13.99
CA GLU A 757 29.59 6.54 -14.89
C GLU A 757 30.57 7.50 -14.21
N LYS A 758 30.07 8.43 -13.41
CA LYS A 758 30.89 9.39 -12.65
C LYS A 758 31.72 8.66 -11.59
N TYR A 759 31.12 7.72 -10.87
CA TYR A 759 31.84 6.92 -9.87
C TYR A 759 32.90 6.01 -10.48
N ILE A 760 32.62 5.35 -11.62
CA ILE A 760 33.64 4.55 -12.32
C ILE A 760 34.81 5.44 -12.76
N SER A 761 34.54 6.66 -13.23
CA SER A 761 35.59 7.62 -13.59
C SER A 761 36.45 8.00 -12.37
N PHE A 762 35.81 8.32 -11.24
CA PHE A 762 36.49 8.55 -9.96
C PHE A 762 37.34 7.35 -9.53
N TYR A 763 36.78 6.13 -9.63
CA TYR A 763 37.46 4.91 -9.21
C TYR A 763 38.72 4.62 -10.04
N LYS A 764 38.63 4.78 -11.37
CA LYS A 764 39.78 4.63 -12.28
C LYS A 764 40.89 5.62 -11.95
N GLU A 765 40.53 6.85 -11.60
CA GLU A 765 41.50 7.86 -11.21
C GLU A 765 42.15 7.56 -9.86
N LEU A 766 41.34 7.18 -8.87
CA LEU A 766 41.80 6.85 -7.51
C LEU A 766 42.86 5.74 -7.52
N TYR A 767 42.73 4.77 -8.42
CA TYR A 767 43.62 3.62 -8.53
C TYR A 767 44.45 3.62 -9.81
N LYS A 768 44.73 4.79 -10.39
CA LYS A 768 45.45 4.94 -11.68
C LYS A 768 46.78 4.19 -11.77
N ASP A 769 47.43 3.93 -10.63
CA ASP A 769 48.73 3.25 -10.54
C ASP A 769 48.59 1.74 -10.19
N ASP A 770 47.36 1.25 -9.99
CA ASP A 770 47.04 -0.14 -9.64
C ASP A 770 46.32 -0.82 -10.82
N THR A 771 47.12 -1.47 -11.67
CA THR A 771 46.65 -2.11 -12.91
C THR A 771 45.60 -3.19 -12.66
N GLU A 772 45.69 -3.93 -11.55
CA GLU A 772 44.73 -4.96 -11.19
C GLU A 772 43.36 -4.34 -10.86
N LYS A 773 43.32 -3.29 -10.04
CA LYS A 773 42.06 -2.61 -9.69
C LYS A 773 41.42 -1.91 -10.88
N ILE A 774 42.18 -1.25 -11.74
CA ILE A 774 41.64 -0.57 -12.94
C ILE A 774 41.00 -1.59 -13.89
N SER A 775 41.59 -2.78 -14.04
CA SER A 775 41.14 -3.80 -14.99
C SER A 775 39.67 -4.22 -14.79
N ILE A 776 39.16 -4.09 -13.55
CA ILE A 776 37.78 -4.39 -13.18
C ILE A 776 36.78 -3.54 -13.98
N TYR A 777 37.15 -2.31 -14.36
CA TYR A 777 36.34 -1.41 -15.19
C TYR A 777 37.01 -1.04 -16.52
N SER A 778 37.83 -1.92 -17.08
CA SER A 778 38.29 -1.79 -18.48
C SER A 778 37.12 -1.62 -19.45
N ASP A 779 37.32 -0.94 -20.58
CA ASP A 779 36.22 -0.59 -21.49
C ASP A 779 35.48 -1.81 -22.05
N LYS A 780 36.21 -2.91 -22.30
CA LYS A 780 35.62 -4.21 -22.70
C LYS A 780 34.70 -4.75 -21.61
N LYS A 781 35.16 -4.73 -20.35
CA LYS A 781 34.41 -5.25 -19.19
C LYS A 781 33.21 -4.36 -18.85
N VAL A 782 33.35 -3.04 -18.99
CA VAL A 782 32.23 -2.10 -18.82
C VAL A 782 31.12 -2.37 -19.85
N LYS A 783 31.46 -2.62 -21.12
CA LYS A 783 30.47 -3.01 -22.15
C LYS A 783 29.73 -4.30 -21.77
N GLU A 784 30.45 -5.30 -21.26
CA GLU A 784 29.87 -6.57 -20.80
C GLU A 784 28.96 -6.39 -19.58
N LEU A 785 29.41 -5.68 -18.54
CA LEU A 785 28.64 -5.40 -17.34
C LEU A 785 27.34 -4.61 -17.65
N LYS A 786 27.39 -3.68 -18.62
CA LYS A 786 26.22 -2.97 -19.12
C LYS A 786 25.22 -3.87 -19.85
N LYS A 787 25.70 -4.84 -20.64
CA LYS A 787 24.82 -5.78 -21.36
C LYS A 787 24.12 -6.70 -20.36
N GLU A 788 24.86 -7.27 -19.42
CA GLU A 788 24.36 -8.27 -18.46
C GLU A 788 23.67 -7.65 -17.22
N LYS A 789 23.65 -6.32 -17.13
CA LYS A 789 23.14 -5.56 -15.96
C LYS A 789 23.78 -6.02 -14.65
N LYS A 790 25.08 -6.33 -14.68
CA LYS A 790 25.84 -6.77 -13.51
C LYS A 790 26.52 -5.60 -12.82
N ASP A 791 26.91 -5.84 -11.58
CA ASP A 791 27.65 -4.89 -10.75
C ASP A 791 26.94 -3.54 -10.63
N LEU A 792 27.61 -2.41 -10.84
CA LEU A 792 27.01 -1.08 -10.67
C LEU A 792 25.83 -0.81 -11.64
N TYR A 793 25.80 -1.47 -12.80
CA TYR A 793 24.78 -1.19 -13.82
C TYR A 793 23.39 -1.74 -13.49
N ILE A 794 23.28 -2.70 -12.54
CA ILE A 794 21.96 -3.13 -12.04
C ILE A 794 21.19 -1.98 -11.39
N ARG A 795 21.92 -1.02 -10.80
CA ARG A 795 21.31 0.16 -10.17
C ARG A 795 20.54 0.98 -11.18
N ASN A 796 21.13 1.26 -12.34
CA ASN A 796 20.47 2.04 -13.40
C ASN A 796 19.28 1.27 -13.98
N TYR A 797 19.43 -0.04 -14.19
CA TYR A 797 18.35 -0.89 -14.69
C TYR A 797 17.11 -0.85 -13.78
N ILE A 798 17.32 -0.93 -12.46
CA ILE A 798 16.24 -0.87 -11.46
C ILE A 798 15.67 0.55 -11.34
N ALA A 799 16.52 1.57 -11.12
CA ALA A 799 16.09 2.95 -10.84
C ALA A 799 15.36 3.62 -12.01
N HIS A 800 15.62 3.18 -13.24
CA HIS A 800 14.98 3.68 -14.46
C HIS A 800 13.83 2.78 -14.95
N PHE A 801 13.52 1.71 -14.22
CA PHE A 801 12.46 0.75 -14.57
C PHE A 801 12.66 0.04 -15.91
N ASN A 802 13.91 -0.15 -16.35
CA ASN A 802 14.25 -0.79 -17.63
C ASN A 802 13.91 -2.30 -17.69
N TYR A 803 13.38 -2.88 -16.60
CA TYR A 803 12.68 -4.15 -16.66
C TYR A 803 11.48 -4.09 -17.62
N ILE A 804 10.80 -2.95 -17.66
CA ILE A 804 9.66 -2.71 -18.55
C ILE A 804 10.17 -1.99 -19.81
N PRO A 805 9.66 -2.33 -21.00
CA PRO A 805 8.58 -3.29 -21.27
C PRO A 805 9.04 -4.72 -21.58
N ASN A 806 10.35 -4.97 -21.69
CA ASN A 806 10.86 -6.16 -22.36
C ASN A 806 11.23 -7.33 -21.42
N ALA A 807 11.64 -7.04 -20.19
CA ALA A 807 12.29 -7.98 -19.27
C ALA A 807 13.54 -8.66 -19.89
N GLU A 808 14.52 -7.85 -20.30
CA GLU A 808 15.82 -8.32 -20.83
C GLU A 808 16.52 -9.32 -19.89
N ILE A 809 16.35 -9.13 -18.58
CA ILE A 809 16.76 -10.06 -17.54
C ILE A 809 15.56 -10.38 -16.63
N SER A 810 15.54 -11.57 -16.04
CA SER A 810 14.43 -11.99 -15.19
C SER A 810 14.44 -11.27 -13.84
N LEU A 811 13.31 -11.27 -13.12
CA LEU A 811 13.26 -10.73 -11.76
C LEU A 811 14.21 -11.48 -10.82
N LEU A 812 14.41 -12.79 -11.02
CA LEU A 812 15.38 -13.56 -10.23
C LEU A 812 16.82 -13.07 -10.48
N GLU A 813 17.21 -12.84 -11.74
CA GLU A 813 18.51 -12.27 -12.10
C GLU A 813 18.68 -10.84 -11.54
N VAL A 814 17.62 -10.03 -11.57
CA VAL A 814 17.62 -8.69 -10.94
C VAL A 814 17.90 -8.81 -9.44
N LEU A 815 17.25 -9.74 -8.73
CA LEU A 815 17.45 -9.96 -7.30
C LEU A 815 18.86 -10.48 -6.99
N GLU A 816 19.42 -11.36 -7.82
CA GLU A 816 20.80 -11.85 -7.71
C GLU A 816 21.81 -10.71 -7.80
N ASN A 817 21.71 -9.91 -8.87
CA ASN A 817 22.62 -8.80 -9.14
C ASN A 817 22.46 -7.68 -8.10
N LEU A 818 21.24 -7.37 -7.66
CA LEU A 818 21.01 -6.40 -6.58
C LEU A 818 21.59 -6.88 -5.24
N ARG A 819 21.48 -8.18 -4.91
CA ARG A 819 22.12 -8.74 -3.71
C ARG A 819 23.64 -8.70 -3.78
N LYS A 820 24.21 -8.76 -4.98
CA LYS A 820 25.65 -8.57 -5.21
C LYS A 820 26.03 -7.11 -5.00
N LEU A 821 25.26 -6.17 -5.57
CA LEU A 821 25.45 -4.73 -5.37
C LEU A 821 25.42 -4.34 -3.89
N LEU A 822 24.45 -4.86 -3.12
CA LEU A 822 24.33 -4.57 -1.68
C LEU A 822 25.21 -5.45 -0.78
N SER A 823 26.19 -6.16 -1.34
CA SER A 823 27.01 -7.09 -0.55
C SER A 823 27.95 -6.42 0.46
N TYR A 824 28.18 -5.11 0.31
CA TYR A 824 28.91 -4.27 1.27
C TYR A 824 28.21 -4.13 2.63
N ASP A 825 26.90 -4.42 2.71
CA ASP A 825 26.15 -4.47 3.97
C ASP A 825 25.31 -5.75 4.05
N ARG A 826 25.71 -6.64 4.95
CA ARG A 826 25.05 -7.94 5.15
C ARG A 826 23.58 -7.82 5.55
N LYS A 827 23.19 -6.77 6.29
CA LYS A 827 21.78 -6.58 6.68
C LYS A 827 20.94 -6.23 5.46
N LEU A 828 21.41 -5.31 4.63
CA LEU A 828 20.71 -4.92 3.40
C LEU A 828 20.61 -6.07 2.41
N LYS A 829 21.72 -6.77 2.13
CA LYS A 829 21.75 -7.94 1.25
C LYS A 829 20.70 -9.00 1.59
N ASN A 830 20.52 -9.28 2.88
CA ASN A 830 19.56 -10.29 3.34
C ASN A 830 18.12 -9.76 3.42
N ALA A 831 17.94 -8.45 3.63
CA ALA A 831 16.64 -7.81 3.70
C ALA A 831 15.89 -7.83 2.34
N ILE A 832 16.62 -7.88 1.21
CA ILE A 832 16.04 -7.96 -0.14
C ILE A 832 15.06 -9.14 -0.22
N MET A 833 15.54 -10.36 0.03
CA MET A 833 14.70 -11.56 -0.09
C MET A 833 13.55 -11.56 0.91
N LYS A 834 13.79 -11.08 2.14
CA LYS A 834 12.73 -10.93 3.13
C LYS A 834 11.63 -9.97 2.63
N SER A 835 12.00 -8.86 2.01
CA SER A 835 11.02 -7.90 1.46
C SER A 835 10.18 -8.51 0.34
N ILE A 836 10.79 -9.34 -0.53
CA ILE A 836 10.05 -10.04 -1.59
C ILE A 836 9.07 -11.06 -0.99
N VAL A 837 9.50 -11.84 0.02
CA VAL A 837 8.62 -12.77 0.74
C VAL A 837 7.46 -12.03 1.40
N ASP A 838 7.74 -10.92 2.09
CA ASP A 838 6.72 -10.13 2.78
C ASP A 838 5.72 -9.49 1.78
N ILE A 839 6.20 -9.00 0.62
CA ILE A 839 5.34 -8.51 -0.47
C ILE A 839 4.45 -9.62 -1.02
N LEU A 840 5.02 -10.80 -1.33
CA LEU A 840 4.24 -11.92 -1.85
C LEU A 840 3.15 -12.34 -0.85
N LYS A 841 3.47 -12.36 0.44
CA LYS A 841 2.50 -12.62 1.51
C LYS A 841 1.40 -11.57 1.58
N GLU A 842 1.73 -10.29 1.45
CA GLU A 842 0.75 -9.19 1.38
C GLU A 842 -0.29 -9.43 0.26
N TYR A 843 0.15 -9.97 -0.87
CA TYR A 843 -0.66 -10.34 -2.03
C TYR A 843 -1.27 -11.75 -1.96
N GLY A 844 -1.06 -12.50 -0.87
CA GLY A 844 -1.68 -13.80 -0.63
C GLY A 844 -0.91 -15.00 -1.19
N PHE A 845 0.41 -14.88 -1.35
CA PHE A 845 1.29 -15.96 -1.78
C PHE A 845 2.31 -16.32 -0.70
N VAL A 846 2.62 -17.61 -0.60
CA VAL A 846 3.67 -18.17 0.24
C VAL A 846 4.72 -18.78 -0.68
N VAL A 847 5.95 -18.27 -0.60
CA VAL A 847 7.06 -18.68 -1.46
C VAL A 847 8.19 -19.28 -0.64
N THR A 848 8.82 -20.30 -1.22
CA THR A 848 10.10 -20.84 -0.74
C THR A 848 11.15 -20.62 -1.82
N PHE A 849 12.16 -19.82 -1.52
CA PHE A 849 13.31 -19.62 -2.40
C PHE A 849 14.46 -20.55 -1.99
N LYS A 850 15.19 -21.05 -2.98
CA LYS A 850 16.48 -21.71 -2.79
C LYS A 850 17.58 -20.90 -3.46
N ILE A 851 18.65 -20.65 -2.72
CA ILE A 851 19.86 -20.01 -3.24
C ILE A 851 20.90 -21.11 -3.41
N GLU A 852 21.33 -21.33 -4.65
CA GLU A 852 22.29 -22.37 -5.01
C GLU A 852 23.74 -21.99 -4.65
N LYS A 853 24.68 -22.92 -4.84
CA LYS A 853 26.10 -22.70 -4.51
C LYS A 853 26.72 -21.57 -5.35
N ASP A 854 26.31 -21.46 -6.61
CA ASP A 854 26.69 -20.39 -7.53
C ASP A 854 25.96 -19.05 -7.23
N LYS A 855 25.16 -19.02 -6.16
CA LYS A 855 24.36 -17.89 -5.64
C LYS A 855 23.16 -17.53 -6.51
N LYS A 856 22.82 -18.34 -7.51
CA LYS A 856 21.57 -18.18 -8.26
C LYS A 856 20.35 -18.48 -7.38
N ILE A 857 19.26 -17.78 -7.65
CA ILE A 857 18.01 -17.84 -6.91
C ILE A 857 17.01 -18.61 -7.77
N ARG A 858 16.38 -19.63 -7.18
CA ARG A 858 15.25 -20.33 -7.78
C ARG A 858 14.06 -20.37 -6.85
N ILE A 859 12.87 -20.46 -7.42
CA ILE A 859 11.64 -20.70 -6.68
C ILE A 859 11.48 -22.21 -6.51
N GLU A 860 11.50 -22.69 -5.26
CA GLU A 860 11.28 -24.11 -4.95
C GLU A 860 9.80 -24.42 -4.82
N SER A 861 9.01 -23.49 -4.29
CA SER A 861 7.55 -23.58 -4.28
C SER A 861 6.92 -22.20 -4.20
N LEU A 862 5.78 -22.03 -4.86
CA LEU A 862 4.91 -20.86 -4.72
C LEU A 862 3.46 -21.35 -4.57
N LYS A 863 2.83 -21.03 -3.45
CA LYS A 863 1.49 -21.49 -3.09
C LYS A 863 0.64 -20.31 -2.64
N SER A 864 -0.68 -20.48 -2.64
CA SER A 864 -1.57 -19.49 -2.07
C SER A 864 -1.54 -19.52 -0.54
N GLU A 865 -1.64 -18.36 0.08
CA GLU A 865 -1.85 -18.21 1.52
C GLU A 865 -3.21 -18.81 1.93
N GLU A 866 -3.20 -19.53 3.04
CA GLU A 866 -4.38 -20.19 3.60
C GLU A 866 -5.20 -19.21 4.45
N VAL A 867 -6.50 -19.17 4.20
CA VAL A 867 -7.50 -18.54 5.07
C VAL A 867 -8.07 -19.62 5.99
N VAL A 868 -7.82 -19.47 7.29
CA VAL A 868 -8.30 -20.39 8.32
C VAL A 868 -9.68 -19.93 8.81
N HIS A 869 -10.70 -20.76 8.55
CA HIS A 869 -12.08 -20.55 8.99
C HIS A 869 -12.35 -21.22 10.33
N LEU A 870 -13.39 -20.78 11.04
CA LEU A 870 -13.88 -21.37 12.30
C LEU A 870 -12.76 -21.65 13.33
N LYS A 871 -11.83 -20.70 13.49
CA LYS A 871 -10.53 -20.85 14.20
C LYS A 871 -10.59 -21.47 15.62
N LYS A 872 -11.74 -21.47 16.29
CA LYS A 872 -11.89 -21.86 17.71
C LYS A 872 -12.94 -22.95 17.94
N LEU A 873 -13.37 -23.67 16.91
CA LEU A 873 -14.43 -24.67 17.05
C LEU A 873 -13.98 -25.84 17.96
N LYS A 874 -14.68 -26.04 19.07
CA LYS A 874 -14.67 -27.26 19.91
C LYS A 874 -16.07 -27.86 19.87
N LEU A 875 -16.20 -29.15 19.61
CA LEU A 875 -17.47 -29.86 19.60
C LEU A 875 -17.59 -30.67 20.89
N LYS A 876 -18.78 -30.71 21.51
CA LYS A 876 -18.97 -31.21 22.88
C LYS A 876 -18.70 -32.71 23.07
N ASP A 877 -18.72 -33.50 22.00
CA ASP A 877 -18.73 -34.97 22.13
C ASP A 877 -17.35 -35.62 21.89
N ASN A 878 -16.32 -34.83 21.65
CA ASN A 878 -14.93 -35.28 21.58
C ASN A 878 -14.03 -34.10 21.99
N ASP A 879 -13.33 -34.18 23.13
CA ASP A 879 -12.35 -33.17 23.59
C ASP A 879 -11.17 -32.92 22.61
N LYS A 880 -11.20 -33.53 21.41
CA LYS A 880 -10.25 -33.29 20.32
C LYS A 880 -10.72 -32.11 19.46
N LYS A 881 -9.91 -31.05 19.40
CA LYS A 881 -10.07 -29.96 18.42
C LYS A 881 -10.14 -30.55 17.00
N LYS A 882 -11.21 -30.28 16.25
CA LYS A 882 -11.26 -30.61 14.82
C LYS A 882 -10.22 -29.80 14.05
N GLU A 883 -9.72 -30.37 12.96
CA GLU A 883 -8.86 -29.62 12.05
C GLU A 883 -9.62 -28.38 11.52
N PRO A 884 -8.96 -27.22 11.47
CA PRO A 884 -9.62 -26.02 10.99
C PRO A 884 -9.83 -26.08 9.47
N ILE A 885 -11.00 -25.65 9.00
CA ILE A 885 -11.29 -25.59 7.57
C ILE A 885 -10.42 -24.51 6.93
N LYS A 886 -9.76 -24.85 5.84
CA LYS A 886 -8.86 -23.96 5.10
C LYS A 886 -9.34 -23.76 3.67
N THR A 887 -9.29 -22.51 3.23
CA THR A 887 -9.46 -22.11 1.83
C THR A 887 -8.24 -21.33 1.38
N TYR A 888 -8.04 -21.20 0.07
CA TYR A 888 -6.90 -20.51 -0.51
C TYR A 888 -7.30 -19.13 -1.03
N ARG A 889 -6.49 -18.13 -0.73
CA ARG A 889 -6.74 -16.73 -1.12
C ARG A 889 -6.70 -16.50 -2.63
N ASN A 890 -5.84 -17.23 -3.34
CA ASN A 890 -5.57 -17.14 -4.76
C ASN A 890 -5.68 -18.53 -5.42
N SER A 891 -5.95 -18.57 -6.72
CA SER A 891 -6.02 -19.81 -7.49
C SER A 891 -4.62 -20.45 -7.66
N LYS A 892 -4.59 -21.76 -7.94
CA LYS A 892 -3.33 -22.47 -8.27
C LYS A 892 -2.72 -21.96 -9.57
N GLU A 893 -3.56 -21.61 -10.55
CA GLU A 893 -3.12 -21.10 -11.85
C GLU A 893 -2.45 -19.74 -11.71
N LEU A 894 -3.00 -18.83 -10.90
CA LEU A 894 -2.35 -17.58 -10.57
C LEU A 894 -1.02 -17.78 -9.84
N CYS A 895 -0.90 -18.81 -9.00
CA CYS A 895 0.38 -19.14 -8.36
C CYS A 895 1.43 -19.54 -9.41
N GLU A 896 1.07 -20.36 -10.41
CA GLU A 896 2.02 -20.70 -11.49
C GLU A 896 2.36 -19.48 -12.34
N LEU A 897 1.37 -18.63 -12.66
CA LEU A 897 1.57 -17.41 -13.42
C LEU A 897 2.54 -16.44 -12.70
N VAL A 898 2.41 -16.28 -11.38
CA VAL A 898 3.34 -15.48 -10.57
C VAL A 898 4.74 -16.10 -10.58
N LYS A 899 4.86 -17.42 -10.48
CA LYS A 899 6.16 -18.10 -10.54
C LYS A 899 6.84 -17.85 -11.89
N VAL A 900 6.12 -18.01 -13.00
CA VAL A 900 6.64 -17.73 -14.35
C VAL A 900 7.00 -16.25 -14.51
N MET A 901 6.24 -15.30 -13.96
CA MET A 901 6.61 -13.88 -13.96
C MET A 901 7.99 -13.63 -13.34
N PHE A 902 8.39 -14.37 -12.29
CA PHE A 902 9.72 -14.22 -11.70
C PHE A 902 10.83 -14.77 -12.59
N GLU A 903 10.54 -15.87 -13.28
CA GLU A 903 11.48 -16.62 -14.13
C GLU A 903 11.56 -16.06 -15.56
N TYR A 904 10.54 -15.32 -15.99
CA TYR A 904 10.39 -14.80 -17.33
C TYR A 904 11.56 -13.91 -17.72
N LYS A 905 12.10 -14.17 -18.92
CA LYS A 905 13.17 -13.42 -19.56
C LYS A 905 12.91 -13.38 -21.04
N MET A 906 13.13 -12.23 -21.68
CA MET A 906 13.04 -12.12 -23.13
C MET A 906 14.03 -13.08 -23.79
N LYS A 907 13.54 -13.95 -24.68
CA LYS A 907 14.40 -14.75 -25.56
C LYS A 907 14.98 -13.79 -26.61
N GLU A 908 16.31 -13.74 -26.76
CA GLU A 908 16.95 -12.94 -27.83
C GLU A 908 16.31 -13.38 -29.16
N LYS A 909 15.76 -12.44 -29.94
CA LYS A 909 15.40 -12.74 -31.34
C LYS A 909 16.71 -13.21 -31.99
N LYS A 910 16.77 -14.46 -32.44
CA LYS A 910 17.77 -14.84 -33.44
C LYS A 910 17.55 -13.86 -34.59
N SER A 911 18.51 -12.98 -34.83
CA SER A 911 18.58 -12.25 -36.08
C SER A 911 18.64 -13.31 -37.18
N GLU A 912 17.53 -13.52 -37.87
CA GLU A 912 17.54 -14.10 -39.21
C GLU A 912 18.29 -13.09 -40.09
N ASN A 913 19.61 -13.24 -40.13
CA ASN A 913 20.45 -12.75 -41.21
C ASN A 913 20.66 -13.90 -42.18
#